data_AF-A0A176Z100-F1
#
_entry.id   AF-A0A176Z100-F1
#
_cell.length_a   1.000
_cell.length_b   1.000
_cell.length_c   1.000
_cell.angle_alpha   90.00
_cell.angle_beta   90.00
_cell.angle_gamma   90.00
#
_symmetry.space_group_name_H-M   'P 1'
#
loop_
_entity.id
_entity.type
_entity.pdbx_description
1 polymer ?
#
loop_
_entity_poly.entity_id
_entity_poly.type
_entity_poly.pdbx_seq_one_letter_code
_entity_poly.pdbx_strand_id
1 'polypeptide(L)'
;MLRATFAFTDGDVHQLIAPSLSLLIPVTDLRNLPSSQREAEIERMSAAEATRLFNLEKGPLIRVALLRIDQFQYVLMLTLHHIICDGWSIGVVMRELQRLYTAISAERTPDLLPLPIQFPDYIVWSAERAEEAREKELSYWTRKFRGYRPFRLSPDLQEHGQRTTNGAIISRLLPKSATNALKSFSEQYGGTMFSTTFAACLAMLHRCTGSTDIAMWTPLASRSQPELESLVGLFVNQVAVRVDLSGDPSLTQLAARVRDDVWDALAHQVVPFESVIEALADDDKPRDGQFCSVNFVCQRAFGGAVNSEFDFPDVRVSPIPSKSPGALYDLNFFLVERAEGWRLSLEYNTDLYTAATGDLLIEGFDRILQAIVADPDVKLSGLPSIGSAPQDVSSPVASDATSASEPPPTSVPVPDDGCEFPASVSQLRFWHLSRLRPDSAAFNMPASVRIAGPLSVELLQKSLTALVERHESLRTTFRELDGELKQIISSRANCELHFSDLCEASQQAGFDLDALLREEAQELFDLERGPLTRCRLLRLGLEDHVLVVTVHHIISDGWSQSILQRELWARYDGFVADQSPALASLPIQYADFAVWQAEWLKSDEASQHLAYWMKSLAGPLPVLEFPTDHAPGQRQQVRGAIERLRLSGDLIERLRERSRSANVTMYMLTLAAFAVLLERYTDQQDLTIGSPSANRSSQTEPVIGPFSGPIAIRLSLAGQPRLSDVLRHASRMTMDALDHAVFPFESIMAQLKMRSIRGRNPLFQFYFLYQSAFLQRREAGGLVITPVPSISVGNPFELQLAIIERGGEVWLNVEYDRGLFEPTSIRNILSYYQSILEEIATNPDKQISDLTPPFVSQALAPTAMIPARAEEFLAPRNLAEAKLVSVWERLFDLPKVGVRDDFFELGGHSLLAASLSAEIEKEFGVKLDLSKLLVDRTIEQIAAVITGGDDSPHSSLISLRASGTKTPLFCVHGGGGHVLAYEELAKALPHDQPVYGLASPELDGARKVMTVAELARLYNSEIRRVQAHGPYRICGYSFGGVVALEMARQLIAEGEAVPVLVMLDTSNWGYYRHLPFAEWSRFWSVRMIDRAKRYYRRIVDHKMDVAISSAFFFVRKNVRLRLWTLVQRLSRIADRPMPVQLRDNMTMFKAIARSYEAMPLPARIILFRVEERDPEYSLNKSLGWELVASKGVDVHYVPGDHLSFMREPHVSRVAEQLRKYLS
;
A
#
# COMPACT_ATOMS: atom_id res chain seq x y z
N MET A 1 -1.35 32.62 -24.05
CA MET A 1 -1.99 33.77 -23.37
C MET A 1 -1.37 35.14 -23.66
N LEU A 2 -0.05 35.36 -23.52
CA LEU A 2 0.62 36.69 -23.55
C LEU A 2 0.29 37.64 -24.75
N ARG A 3 -0.31 37.13 -25.83
CA ARG A 3 -0.73 37.89 -27.04
C ARG A 3 -2.20 38.35 -27.01
N ALA A 4 -2.85 38.28 -25.85
CA ALA A 4 -4.29 38.53 -25.72
C ALA A 4 -4.66 40.00 -25.48
N THR A 5 -5.81 40.38 -26.03
CA THR A 5 -6.62 41.56 -25.69
C THR A 5 -8.08 41.13 -25.52
N PHE A 6 -8.96 42.03 -25.09
CA PHE A 6 -10.37 41.76 -24.76
C PHE A 6 -11.25 42.83 -25.39
N ALA A 7 -12.33 42.43 -26.05
CA ALA A 7 -13.27 43.34 -26.71
C ALA A 7 -14.72 42.94 -26.41
N PHE A 8 -15.61 43.92 -26.34
CA PHE A 8 -17.05 43.67 -26.27
C PHE A 8 -17.62 43.44 -27.68
N THR A 9 -18.36 42.34 -27.86
CA THR A 9 -19.13 42.05 -29.07
C THR A 9 -20.54 41.62 -28.64
N ASP A 10 -21.58 42.24 -29.22
CA ASP A 10 -23.01 41.93 -29.00
C ASP A 10 -23.53 41.93 -27.54
N GLY A 11 -22.69 42.29 -26.57
CA GLY A 11 -22.96 42.34 -25.13
C GLY A 11 -21.93 41.59 -24.30
N ASP A 12 -21.29 40.58 -24.89
CA ASP A 12 -20.34 39.68 -24.23
C ASP A 12 -18.88 40.13 -24.39
N VAL A 13 -18.01 39.70 -23.46
CA VAL A 13 -16.56 39.96 -23.49
C VAL A 13 -15.84 38.82 -24.17
N HIS A 14 -15.27 39.09 -25.35
CA HIS A 14 -14.48 38.12 -26.10
C HIS A 14 -12.98 38.34 -25.90
N GLN A 15 -12.26 37.24 -25.67
CA GLN A 15 -10.80 37.23 -25.76
C GLN A 15 -10.36 37.19 -27.22
N LEU A 16 -9.50 38.13 -27.61
CA LEU A 16 -8.84 38.19 -28.91
C LEU A 16 -7.37 37.84 -28.75
N ILE A 17 -6.83 36.95 -29.59
CA ILE A 17 -5.41 36.52 -29.51
C ILE A 17 -4.70 36.90 -30.81
N ALA A 18 -3.80 37.88 -30.75
CA ALA A 18 -3.05 38.35 -31.91
C ALA A 18 -2.09 37.25 -32.43
N PRO A 19 -1.90 37.09 -33.76
CA PRO A 19 -1.09 36.01 -34.33
C PRO A 19 0.40 36.12 -33.98
N SER A 20 0.89 37.33 -33.72
CA SER A 20 2.24 37.61 -33.23
C SER A 20 2.20 38.79 -32.24
N LEU A 21 3.31 39.05 -31.55
CA LEU A 21 3.47 40.19 -30.67
C LEU A 21 4.93 40.67 -30.72
N SER A 22 5.12 41.96 -30.96
CA SER A 22 6.42 42.64 -30.85
C SER A 22 6.44 43.48 -29.56
N LEU A 23 7.48 43.32 -28.75
CA LEU A 23 7.69 44.11 -27.53
C LEU A 23 8.87 45.06 -27.70
N LEU A 24 8.69 46.32 -27.32
CA LEU A 24 9.78 47.28 -27.16
C LEU A 24 10.35 47.15 -25.74
N ILE A 25 11.67 47.03 -25.64
CA ILE A 25 12.41 47.04 -24.37
C ILE A 25 13.21 48.36 -24.31
N PRO A 26 12.61 49.48 -23.87
CA PRO A 26 13.34 50.73 -23.65
C PRO A 26 14.44 50.53 -22.60
N VAL A 27 15.64 51.04 -22.90
CA VAL A 27 16.76 51.09 -21.97
C VAL A 27 16.97 52.54 -21.51
N THR A 28 16.87 52.79 -20.22
CA THR A 28 17.15 54.10 -19.60
C THR A 28 18.50 54.06 -18.91
N ASP A 29 19.39 55.02 -19.19
CA ASP A 29 20.75 55.04 -18.64
C ASP A 29 20.85 55.97 -17.42
N LEU A 30 20.91 55.38 -16.22
CA LEU A 30 20.97 56.09 -14.93
C LEU A 30 22.41 56.32 -14.45
N ARG A 31 23.43 55.90 -15.21
CA ARG A 31 24.86 56.06 -14.83
C ARG A 31 25.27 57.53 -14.69
N ASN A 32 24.55 58.43 -15.37
CA ASN A 32 24.75 59.88 -15.29
C ASN A 32 24.28 60.50 -13.97
N LEU A 33 23.52 59.77 -13.13
CA LEU A 33 23.10 60.23 -11.82
C LEU A 33 24.15 59.90 -10.73
N PRO A 34 24.30 60.75 -9.70
CA PRO A 34 25.04 60.40 -8.48
C PRO A 34 24.52 59.11 -7.86
N SER A 35 25.41 58.27 -7.31
CA SER A 35 25.03 56.95 -6.76
C SER A 35 23.91 57.04 -5.72
N SER A 36 23.96 58.04 -4.84
CA SER A 36 22.95 58.34 -3.82
C SER A 36 21.59 58.82 -4.35
N GLN A 37 21.47 59.07 -5.65
CA GLN A 37 20.21 59.42 -6.33
C GLN A 37 19.68 58.30 -7.24
N ARG A 38 20.53 57.33 -7.62
CA ARG A 38 20.12 56.21 -8.49
C ARG A 38 19.03 55.36 -7.84
N GLU A 39 19.19 54.99 -6.58
CA GLU A 39 18.22 54.16 -5.84
C GLU A 39 16.83 54.82 -5.78
N ALA A 40 16.78 56.11 -5.39
CA ALA A 40 15.54 56.87 -5.36
C ALA A 40 14.88 57.02 -6.75
N GLU A 41 15.68 57.17 -7.82
CA GLU A 41 15.16 57.24 -9.19
C GLU A 41 14.65 55.87 -9.69
N ILE A 42 15.33 54.77 -9.35
CA ILE A 42 14.88 53.40 -9.64
C ILE A 42 13.54 53.13 -8.96
N GLU A 43 13.39 53.49 -7.68
CA GLU A 43 12.11 53.39 -6.96
C GLU A 43 11.02 54.23 -7.64
N ARG A 44 11.32 55.51 -7.97
CA ARG A 44 10.36 56.42 -8.60
C ARG A 44 9.90 55.91 -9.97
N MET A 45 10.81 55.39 -10.78
CA MET A 45 10.49 54.80 -12.09
C MET A 45 9.70 53.50 -11.95
N SER A 46 10.06 52.65 -10.99
CA SER A 46 9.38 51.37 -10.72
C SER A 46 7.95 51.57 -10.23
N ALA A 47 7.74 52.52 -9.31
CA ALA A 47 6.40 52.89 -8.82
C ALA A 47 5.53 53.49 -9.94
N ALA A 48 6.09 54.38 -10.76
CA ALA A 48 5.38 54.99 -11.89
C ALA A 48 5.02 53.98 -12.99
N GLU A 49 5.83 52.94 -13.20
CA GLU A 49 5.51 51.86 -14.15
C GLU A 49 4.44 50.91 -13.58
N ALA A 50 4.49 50.60 -12.29
CA ALA A 50 3.51 49.75 -11.62
C ALA A 50 2.09 50.36 -11.61
N THR A 51 1.97 51.67 -11.40
CA THR A 51 0.67 52.38 -11.42
C THR A 51 0.18 52.74 -12.83
N ARG A 52 0.99 52.55 -13.87
CA ARG A 52 0.60 52.85 -15.25
C ARG A 52 -0.41 51.83 -15.77
N LEU A 53 -1.67 52.25 -15.88
CA LEU A 53 -2.80 51.41 -16.33
C LEU A 53 -2.56 50.75 -17.69
N PHE A 54 -3.23 49.62 -17.91
CA PHE A 54 -3.34 48.94 -19.21
C PHE A 54 -4.66 49.30 -19.91
N ASN A 55 -4.67 49.20 -21.24
CA ASN A 55 -5.92 49.21 -22.02
C ASN A 55 -6.19 47.80 -22.54
N LEU A 56 -7.29 47.19 -22.09
CA LEU A 56 -7.60 45.78 -22.34
C LEU A 56 -7.90 45.48 -23.82
N GLU A 57 -8.46 46.45 -24.56
CA GLU A 57 -8.80 46.32 -25.99
C GLU A 57 -7.58 46.35 -26.91
N LYS A 58 -6.63 47.25 -26.62
CA LYS A 58 -5.58 47.66 -27.57
C LYS A 58 -4.23 47.01 -27.32
N GLY A 59 -3.95 46.65 -26.06
CA GLY A 59 -2.77 45.90 -25.67
C GLY A 59 -1.42 46.56 -26.01
N PRO A 60 -0.30 45.80 -25.94
CA PRO A 60 -0.21 44.48 -25.32
C PRO A 60 -0.39 44.55 -23.79
N LEU A 61 -0.82 43.44 -23.19
CA LEU A 61 -1.05 43.33 -21.73
C LEU A 61 0.20 42.91 -20.93
N ILE A 62 1.37 43.12 -21.54
CA ILE A 62 2.71 42.92 -21.00
C ILE A 62 3.60 44.09 -21.44
N ARG A 63 4.41 44.62 -20.52
CA ARG A 63 5.38 45.70 -20.75
C ARG A 63 6.70 45.34 -20.09
N VAL A 64 7.80 45.80 -20.69
CA VAL A 64 9.17 45.50 -20.26
C VAL A 64 9.99 46.80 -20.34
N ALA A 65 10.92 47.02 -19.42
CA ALA A 65 11.90 48.09 -19.48
C ALA A 65 13.20 47.70 -18.75
N LEU A 66 14.32 48.29 -19.14
CA LEU A 66 15.63 48.10 -18.51
C LEU A 66 16.18 49.43 -18.01
N LEU A 67 16.59 49.49 -16.74
CA LEU A 67 17.32 50.62 -16.17
C LEU A 67 18.80 50.22 -16.06
N ARG A 68 19.69 50.87 -16.81
CA ARG A 68 21.14 50.64 -16.71
C ARG A 68 21.71 51.47 -15.57
N ILE A 69 22.25 50.80 -14.55
CA ILE A 69 22.77 51.45 -13.33
C ILE A 69 24.30 51.47 -13.27
N ASP A 70 24.97 50.57 -14.01
CA ASP A 70 26.41 50.57 -14.25
C ASP A 70 26.78 49.94 -15.61
N GLN A 71 28.07 49.73 -15.91
CA GLN A 71 28.54 49.09 -17.13
C GLN A 71 27.93 47.69 -17.34
N PHE A 72 27.85 46.89 -16.27
CA PHE A 72 27.35 45.52 -16.29
C PHE A 72 26.12 45.28 -15.40
N GLN A 73 25.61 46.31 -14.71
CA GLN A 73 24.46 46.19 -13.81
C GLN A 73 23.22 46.88 -14.39
N TYR A 74 22.09 46.16 -14.33
CA TYR A 74 20.79 46.58 -14.86
C TYR A 74 19.66 46.16 -13.91
N VAL A 75 18.57 46.91 -13.90
CA VAL A 75 17.28 46.53 -13.30
C VAL A 75 16.28 46.22 -14.40
N LEU A 76 15.69 45.03 -14.39
CA LEU A 76 14.62 44.63 -15.29
C LEU A 76 13.26 44.92 -14.65
N MET A 77 12.46 45.77 -15.28
CA MET A 77 11.06 45.98 -14.93
C MET A 77 10.19 45.17 -15.90
N LEU A 78 9.46 44.20 -15.39
CA LEU A 78 8.56 43.32 -16.15
C LEU A 78 7.15 43.41 -15.54
N THR A 79 6.19 43.94 -16.30
CA THR A 79 4.84 44.24 -15.81
C THR A 79 3.81 43.57 -16.70
N LEU A 80 2.92 42.77 -16.13
CA LEU A 80 1.84 42.07 -16.83
C LEU A 80 0.49 42.38 -16.18
N HIS A 81 -0.57 42.43 -16.97
CA HIS A 81 -1.93 42.53 -16.43
C HIS A 81 -2.39 41.15 -15.92
N HIS A 82 -2.95 41.09 -14.71
CA HIS A 82 -3.28 39.81 -14.05
C HIS A 82 -4.29 38.95 -14.84
N ILE A 83 -5.10 39.57 -15.71
CA ILE A 83 -6.04 38.88 -16.62
C ILE A 83 -5.36 37.95 -17.64
N ILE A 84 -4.05 38.10 -17.89
CA ILE A 84 -3.27 37.24 -18.80
C ILE A 84 -2.26 36.34 -18.08
N CYS A 85 -2.15 36.44 -16.76
CA CYS A 85 -1.03 35.88 -15.99
C CYS A 85 -1.35 35.86 -14.48
N ASP A 86 -1.43 34.68 -13.89
CA ASP A 86 -1.43 34.50 -12.43
C ASP A 86 -0.02 34.44 -11.82
N GLY A 87 0.09 34.41 -10.49
CA GLY A 87 1.39 34.33 -9.79
C GLY A 87 2.23 33.09 -10.14
N TRP A 88 1.59 31.97 -10.50
CA TRP A 88 2.29 30.76 -10.95
C TRP A 88 2.89 30.95 -12.35
N SER A 89 2.15 31.61 -13.25
CA SER A 89 2.57 31.95 -14.60
C SER A 89 3.82 32.81 -14.64
N ILE A 90 4.07 33.67 -13.64
CA ILE A 90 5.33 34.42 -13.51
C ILE A 90 6.54 33.46 -13.41
N GLY A 91 6.43 32.39 -12.63
CA GLY A 91 7.45 31.35 -12.53
C GLY A 91 7.67 30.59 -13.85
N VAL A 92 6.59 30.35 -14.60
CA VAL A 92 6.67 29.80 -15.98
C VAL A 92 7.42 30.76 -16.91
N VAL A 93 6.96 32.01 -17.02
CA VAL A 93 7.54 33.05 -17.89
C VAL A 93 9.03 33.24 -17.62
N MET A 94 9.45 33.31 -16.35
CA MET A 94 10.86 33.50 -16.02
C MET A 94 11.73 32.28 -16.39
N ARG A 95 11.25 31.05 -16.17
CA ARG A 95 11.97 29.82 -16.58
C ARG A 95 12.06 29.67 -18.09
N GLU A 96 11.00 30.00 -18.82
CA GLU A 96 11.03 30.02 -20.29
C GLU A 96 11.95 31.11 -20.82
N LEU A 97 11.91 32.32 -20.26
CA LEU A 97 12.82 33.42 -20.61
C LEU A 97 14.29 33.04 -20.37
N GLN A 98 14.60 32.36 -19.26
CA GLN A 98 15.94 31.83 -18.97
C GLN A 98 16.40 30.83 -20.04
N ARG A 99 15.54 29.88 -20.45
CA ARG A 99 15.83 28.91 -21.52
C ARG A 99 16.01 29.58 -22.89
N LEU A 100 15.09 30.47 -23.26
CA LEU A 100 15.14 31.26 -24.50
C LEU A 100 16.46 32.03 -24.60
N TYR A 101 16.79 32.79 -23.55
CA TYR A 101 18.03 33.56 -23.49
C TYR A 101 19.27 32.64 -23.57
N THR A 102 19.31 31.54 -22.81
CA THR A 102 20.42 30.57 -22.79
C THR A 102 20.66 29.87 -24.14
N ALA A 103 19.62 29.72 -24.95
CA ALA A 103 19.76 29.22 -26.31
C ALA A 103 20.26 30.33 -27.25
N ILE A 104 19.60 31.49 -27.26
CA ILE A 104 19.91 32.63 -28.14
C ILE A 104 21.34 33.17 -27.88
N SER A 105 21.76 33.29 -26.63
CA SER A 105 23.10 33.77 -26.25
C SER A 105 24.22 32.79 -26.61
N ALA A 106 23.87 31.53 -26.88
CA ALA A 106 24.77 30.47 -27.33
C ALA A 106 24.61 30.15 -28.83
N GLU A 107 23.92 31.01 -29.60
CA GLU A 107 23.60 30.85 -31.02
C GLU A 107 22.86 29.53 -31.37
N ARG A 108 22.13 28.96 -30.41
CA ARG A 108 21.34 27.73 -30.56
C ARG A 108 19.85 28.03 -30.73
N THR A 109 19.15 27.17 -31.47
CA THR A 109 17.69 27.16 -31.55
C THR A 109 17.08 26.98 -30.15
N PRO A 110 16.12 27.82 -29.73
CA PRO A 110 15.50 27.67 -28.42
C PRO A 110 14.57 26.47 -28.33
N ASP A 111 14.92 25.54 -27.45
CA ASP A 111 14.15 24.35 -27.11
C ASP A 111 13.05 24.68 -26.08
N LEU A 112 12.03 25.40 -26.55
CA LEU A 112 10.72 25.47 -25.91
C LEU A 112 9.74 24.52 -26.59
N LEU A 113 8.71 24.15 -25.83
CA LEU A 113 7.82 23.06 -26.15
C LEU A 113 6.55 23.56 -26.87
N PRO A 114 5.96 22.74 -27.76
CA PRO A 114 4.55 22.91 -28.06
C PRO A 114 3.75 22.62 -26.78
N LEU A 115 3.03 23.63 -26.27
CA LEU A 115 2.06 23.43 -25.19
C LEU A 115 0.91 22.57 -25.76
N PRO A 116 0.54 21.43 -25.12
CA PRO A 116 -0.40 20.46 -25.70
C PRO A 116 -1.84 20.99 -25.76
N ILE A 117 -2.16 21.96 -24.91
CA ILE A 117 -3.37 22.76 -24.87
C ILE A 117 -2.99 24.24 -24.63
N GLN A 118 -3.93 25.15 -24.87
CA GLN A 118 -3.83 26.57 -24.57
C GLN A 118 -4.84 26.95 -23.48
N PHE A 119 -4.66 28.14 -22.89
CA PHE A 119 -5.60 28.67 -21.89
C PHE A 119 -7.08 28.70 -22.33
N PRO A 120 -7.44 29.05 -23.60
CA PRO A 120 -8.84 29.00 -24.03
C PRO A 120 -9.46 27.59 -23.98
N ASP A 121 -8.67 26.53 -24.21
CA ASP A 121 -9.16 25.15 -24.18
C ASP A 121 -9.56 24.74 -22.75
N TYR A 122 -8.78 25.19 -21.76
CA TYR A 122 -9.12 25.08 -20.34
C TYR A 122 -10.40 25.85 -19.98
N ILE A 123 -10.61 27.05 -20.54
CA ILE A 123 -11.82 27.86 -20.27
C ILE A 123 -13.09 27.15 -20.77
N VAL A 124 -13.07 26.54 -21.95
CA VAL A 124 -14.21 25.76 -22.47
C VAL A 124 -14.50 24.57 -21.55
N TRP A 125 -13.47 23.75 -21.26
CA TRP A 125 -13.57 22.57 -20.39
C TRP A 125 -14.03 22.91 -18.96
N SER A 126 -13.60 24.06 -18.43
CA SER A 126 -14.00 24.54 -17.11
C SER A 126 -15.44 25.04 -17.07
N ALA A 127 -15.94 25.63 -18.17
CA ALA A 127 -17.33 26.06 -18.29
C ALA A 127 -18.29 24.86 -18.34
N GLU A 128 -17.98 23.84 -19.15
CA GLU A 128 -18.76 22.59 -19.24
C GLU A 128 -18.90 21.92 -17.85
N ARG A 129 -17.78 21.79 -17.11
CA ARG A 129 -17.79 21.25 -15.73
C ARG A 129 -18.57 22.09 -14.73
N ALA A 130 -18.47 23.42 -14.84
CA ALA A 130 -19.20 24.33 -13.96
C ALA A 130 -20.71 24.30 -14.24
N GLU A 131 -21.14 23.99 -15.46
CA GLU A 131 -22.54 23.76 -15.82
C GLU A 131 -23.04 22.40 -15.29
N GLU A 132 -22.31 21.30 -15.55
CA GLU A 132 -22.65 19.95 -15.04
C GLU A 132 -22.84 19.90 -13.52
N ALA A 133 -22.01 20.64 -12.77
CA ALA A 133 -22.04 20.65 -11.30
C ALA A 133 -23.00 21.70 -10.70
N ARG A 134 -23.50 22.66 -11.50
CA ARG A 134 -24.02 23.96 -11.01
C ARG A 134 -25.03 23.86 -9.87
N GLU A 135 -26.06 23.02 -10.00
CA GLU A 135 -27.13 22.88 -9.00
C GLU A 135 -26.60 22.36 -7.65
N LYS A 136 -25.70 21.36 -7.67
CA LYS A 136 -25.12 20.74 -6.47
C LYS A 136 -24.24 21.74 -5.71
N GLU A 137 -23.38 22.45 -6.43
CA GLU A 137 -22.40 23.35 -5.83
C GLU A 137 -23.08 24.59 -5.24
N LEU A 138 -24.01 25.22 -5.97
CA LEU A 138 -24.80 26.33 -5.44
C LEU A 138 -25.64 25.89 -4.22
N SER A 139 -26.21 24.67 -4.24
CA SER A 139 -26.95 24.10 -3.10
C SER A 139 -26.11 23.82 -1.84
N TYR A 140 -24.80 23.65 -2.00
CA TYR A 140 -23.84 23.61 -0.88
C TYR A 140 -23.52 25.04 -0.41
N TRP A 141 -23.11 25.94 -1.30
CA TRP A 141 -22.66 27.28 -0.91
C TRP A 141 -23.79 28.13 -0.29
N THR A 142 -25.01 28.07 -0.83
CA THR A 142 -26.21 28.72 -0.25
C THR A 142 -26.61 28.13 1.11
N ARG A 143 -26.07 26.97 1.49
CA ARG A 143 -26.19 26.41 2.85
C ARG A 143 -25.05 26.90 3.75
N LYS A 144 -23.80 26.84 3.29
CA LYS A 144 -22.58 27.26 4.02
C LYS A 144 -22.63 28.75 4.42
N PHE A 145 -23.12 29.61 3.52
CA PHE A 145 -23.23 31.06 3.74
C PHE A 145 -24.59 31.55 4.25
N ARG A 146 -25.53 30.63 4.56
CA ARG A 146 -26.83 31.02 5.12
C ARG A 146 -26.65 31.82 6.41
N GLY A 147 -27.29 32.99 6.47
CA GLY A 147 -27.24 33.89 7.62
C GLY A 147 -25.88 34.56 7.86
N TYR A 148 -24.89 34.41 6.99
CA TYR A 148 -23.62 35.14 7.11
C TYR A 148 -23.86 36.66 6.97
N ARG A 149 -23.18 37.44 7.81
CA ARG A 149 -23.11 38.90 7.68
C ARG A 149 -21.62 39.30 7.61
N PRO A 150 -21.14 39.90 6.51
CA PRO A 150 -19.73 40.24 6.35
C PRO A 150 -19.19 41.08 7.49
N PHE A 151 -18.19 40.56 8.20
CA PHE A 151 -17.47 41.32 9.22
C PHE A 151 -16.65 42.46 8.60
N ARG A 152 -16.38 43.51 9.38
CA ARG A 152 -15.43 44.58 9.04
C ARG A 152 -14.59 44.93 10.24
N LEU A 153 -13.30 45.14 10.02
CA LEU A 153 -12.47 45.93 10.93
C LEU A 153 -12.89 47.40 10.79
N SER A 154 -12.86 48.16 11.89
CA SER A 154 -13.13 49.61 11.83
C SER A 154 -11.95 50.34 11.19
N PRO A 155 -12.15 51.16 10.14
CA PRO A 155 -11.15 52.11 9.67
C PRO A 155 -10.69 53.06 10.79
N ASP A 156 -9.41 53.41 10.82
CA ASP A 156 -8.89 54.47 11.69
C ASP A 156 -8.87 55.85 10.99
N LEU A 157 -9.01 55.85 9.67
CA LEU A 157 -9.29 57.01 8.83
C LEU A 157 -10.80 57.14 8.58
N GLN A 158 -11.31 58.37 8.50
CA GLN A 158 -12.71 58.59 8.13
C GLN A 158 -12.89 58.36 6.63
N GLU A 159 -13.84 57.51 6.24
CA GLU A 159 -14.18 57.31 4.83
C GLU A 159 -14.62 58.64 4.18
N HIS A 160 -13.87 59.10 3.19
CA HIS A 160 -14.00 60.43 2.59
C HIS A 160 -14.11 60.36 1.06
N GLY A 161 -15.22 59.80 0.58
CA GLY A 161 -15.58 59.75 -0.84
C GLY A 161 -15.59 58.33 -1.42
N GLN A 162 -15.33 58.20 -2.74
CA GLN A 162 -15.15 56.89 -3.36
C GLN A 162 -13.86 56.26 -2.86
N ARG A 163 -13.96 55.06 -2.27
CA ARG A 163 -12.81 54.20 -1.97
C ARG A 163 -11.95 54.04 -3.22
N THR A 164 -10.66 54.35 -3.14
CA THR A 164 -9.70 54.05 -4.20
C THR A 164 -8.97 52.75 -3.91
N THR A 165 -8.08 52.33 -4.82
CA THR A 165 -7.18 51.20 -4.62
C THR A 165 -5.79 51.66 -4.11
N ASN A 166 -5.67 52.78 -3.40
CA ASN A 166 -4.38 53.19 -2.83
C ASN A 166 -3.90 52.14 -1.82
N GLY A 167 -2.68 51.62 -2.02
CA GLY A 167 -2.15 50.51 -1.23
C GLY A 167 -0.76 50.80 -0.67
N ALA A 168 -0.51 50.33 0.55
CA ALA A 168 0.82 50.25 1.14
C ALA A 168 1.09 48.83 1.63
N ILE A 169 2.36 48.42 1.60
CA ILE A 169 2.82 47.09 2.02
C ILE A 169 3.81 47.24 3.18
N ILE A 170 3.59 46.49 4.26
CA ILE A 170 4.56 46.26 5.34
C ILE A 170 4.96 44.78 5.28
N SER A 171 6.21 44.46 5.61
CA SER A 171 6.74 43.09 5.65
C SER A 171 7.58 42.85 6.88
N ARG A 172 7.49 41.64 7.44
CA ARG A 172 8.34 41.15 8.54
C ARG A 172 8.85 39.75 8.20
N LEU A 173 10.07 39.43 8.62
CA LEU A 173 10.67 38.11 8.43
C LEU A 173 10.44 37.26 9.68
N LEU A 174 9.65 36.19 9.54
CA LEU A 174 9.59 35.12 10.52
C LEU A 174 10.87 34.28 10.37
N PRO A 175 11.75 34.21 11.39
CA PRO A 175 12.99 33.45 11.30
C PRO A 175 12.71 31.94 11.23
N LYS A 176 13.62 31.18 10.63
CA LYS A 176 13.47 29.72 10.47
C LYS A 176 13.12 28.95 11.75
N SER A 177 13.56 29.41 12.92
CA SER A 177 13.17 28.81 14.21
C SER A 177 11.66 28.90 14.44
N ALA A 178 11.07 30.09 14.32
CA ALA A 178 9.63 30.31 14.43
C ALA A 178 8.85 29.62 13.30
N THR A 179 9.35 29.67 12.06
CA THR A 179 8.77 28.92 10.93
C THR A 179 8.72 27.42 11.22
N ASN A 180 9.82 26.83 11.67
CA ASN A 180 9.89 25.40 11.93
C ASN A 180 8.95 24.98 13.06
N ALA A 181 8.84 25.78 14.13
CA ALA A 181 7.89 25.51 15.21
C ALA A 181 6.43 25.64 14.75
N LEU A 182 6.07 26.66 13.94
CA LEU A 182 4.76 26.76 13.29
C LEU A 182 4.47 25.55 12.39
N LYS A 183 5.48 25.05 11.67
CA LYS A 183 5.37 23.88 10.80
C LYS A 183 5.16 22.61 11.63
N SER A 184 5.91 22.41 12.70
CA SER A 184 5.71 21.28 13.62
C SER A 184 4.36 21.33 14.32
N PHE A 185 3.85 22.51 14.72
CA PHE A 185 2.47 22.66 15.18
C PHE A 185 1.47 22.27 14.10
N SER A 186 1.64 22.78 12.86
CA SER A 186 0.79 22.39 11.70
C SER A 186 0.70 20.87 11.58
N GLU A 187 1.86 20.22 11.60
CA GLU A 187 2.00 18.78 11.44
C GLU A 187 1.41 17.99 12.63
N GLN A 188 1.51 18.51 13.85
CA GLN A 188 1.02 17.88 15.09
C GLN A 188 -0.50 17.69 15.13
N TYR A 189 -1.30 18.62 14.57
CA TYR A 189 -2.77 18.46 14.48
C TYR A 189 -3.26 18.05 13.07
N GLY A 190 -2.36 17.66 12.17
CA GLY A 190 -2.70 17.25 10.80
C GLY A 190 -3.17 18.41 9.91
N GLY A 191 -2.74 19.63 10.22
CA GLY A 191 -2.96 20.82 9.40
C GLY A 191 -1.81 21.13 8.44
N THR A 192 -2.06 22.08 7.55
CA THR A 192 -1.04 22.69 6.69
C THR A 192 -0.58 24.04 7.26
N MET A 193 0.61 24.51 6.86
CA MET A 193 1.05 25.89 7.14
C MET A 193 0.01 26.95 6.71
N PHE A 194 -0.76 26.69 5.64
CA PHE A 194 -1.90 27.51 5.27
C PHE A 194 -2.94 27.52 6.39
N SER A 195 -3.44 26.36 6.85
CA SER A 195 -4.45 26.30 7.92
C SER A 195 -3.97 26.94 9.24
N THR A 196 -2.71 26.72 9.65
CA THR A 196 -2.10 27.35 10.83
C THR A 196 -2.12 28.87 10.74
N THR A 197 -1.67 29.40 9.61
CA THR A 197 -1.48 30.85 9.45
C THR A 197 -2.80 31.56 9.12
N PHE A 198 -3.74 30.88 8.47
CA PHE A 198 -5.14 31.32 8.31
C PHE A 198 -5.86 31.35 9.67
N ALA A 199 -5.69 30.32 10.51
CA ALA A 199 -6.23 30.29 11.88
C ALA A 199 -5.65 31.40 12.76
N ALA A 200 -4.34 31.65 12.70
CA ALA A 200 -3.71 32.78 13.40
C ALA A 200 -4.22 34.14 12.90
N CYS A 201 -4.49 34.29 11.60
CA CYS A 201 -5.10 35.49 11.03
C CYS A 201 -6.55 35.69 11.54
N LEU A 202 -7.39 34.64 11.52
CA LEU A 202 -8.74 34.68 12.07
C LEU A 202 -8.75 34.99 13.57
N ALA A 203 -7.86 34.36 14.34
CA ALA A 203 -7.69 34.62 15.77
C ALA A 203 -7.29 36.08 16.01
N MET A 204 -6.36 36.64 15.23
CA MET A 204 -6.05 38.07 15.27
C MET A 204 -7.30 38.93 15.01
N LEU A 205 -8.02 38.68 13.91
CA LEU A 205 -9.19 39.47 13.53
C LEU A 205 -10.32 39.38 14.57
N HIS A 206 -10.44 38.24 15.25
CA HIS A 206 -11.28 38.07 16.43
C HIS A 206 -10.79 38.90 17.63
N ARG A 207 -9.48 38.94 17.93
CA ARG A 207 -8.94 39.82 18.99
C ARG A 207 -9.07 41.31 18.67
N CYS A 208 -9.09 41.70 17.39
CA CYS A 208 -9.29 43.09 16.95
C CYS A 208 -10.76 43.53 16.95
N THR A 209 -11.70 42.64 16.60
CA THR A 209 -13.12 43.01 16.32
C THR A 209 -14.15 42.37 17.26
N GLY A 210 -13.79 41.35 18.03
CA GLY A 210 -14.71 40.51 18.79
C GLY A 210 -15.62 39.60 17.95
N SER A 211 -15.55 39.65 16.62
CA SER A 211 -16.41 38.87 15.72
C SER A 211 -16.13 37.37 15.85
N THR A 212 -17.18 36.54 15.95
CA THR A 212 -17.05 35.07 16.02
C THR A 212 -17.42 34.35 14.72
N ASP A 213 -18.08 35.02 13.78
CA ASP A 213 -18.42 34.47 12.45
C ASP A 213 -17.64 35.29 11.41
N ILE A 214 -16.58 34.71 10.87
CA ILE A 214 -15.62 35.41 10.01
C ILE A 214 -15.41 34.60 8.74
N ALA A 215 -15.54 35.24 7.57
CA ALA A 215 -15.07 34.70 6.30
C ALA A 215 -14.00 35.59 5.68
N MET A 216 -12.98 34.97 5.08
CA MET A 216 -11.92 35.63 4.33
C MET A 216 -11.79 35.00 2.94
N TRP A 217 -11.32 35.79 1.98
CA TRP A 217 -10.92 35.27 0.67
C TRP A 217 -9.62 34.47 0.77
N THR A 218 -9.53 33.41 -0.03
CA THR A 218 -8.26 32.80 -0.42
C THR A 218 -8.25 32.54 -1.93
N PRO A 219 -7.16 32.87 -2.65
CA PRO A 219 -6.98 32.45 -4.02
C PRO A 219 -6.56 30.97 -4.07
N LEU A 220 -7.10 30.23 -5.03
CA LEU A 220 -6.77 28.84 -5.29
C LEU A 220 -6.16 28.73 -6.68
N ALA A 221 -5.01 28.07 -6.81
CA ALA A 221 -4.47 27.72 -8.13
C ALA A 221 -5.23 26.51 -8.67
N SER A 222 -6.21 26.72 -9.55
CA SER A 222 -7.04 25.69 -10.19
C SER A 222 -6.30 24.91 -11.27
N ARG A 223 -5.04 24.54 -10.99
CA ARG A 223 -4.12 23.78 -11.84
C ARG A 223 -4.03 22.34 -11.37
N SER A 224 -5.19 21.68 -11.21
CA SER A 224 -5.31 20.30 -10.71
C SER A 224 -4.97 19.22 -11.75
N GLN A 225 -4.45 19.59 -12.91
CA GLN A 225 -4.02 18.69 -13.99
C GLN A 225 -2.62 19.12 -14.47
N PRO A 226 -1.67 18.20 -14.72
CA PRO A 226 -0.29 18.53 -15.09
C PRO A 226 -0.17 19.37 -16.36
N GLU A 227 -1.09 19.21 -17.31
CA GLU A 227 -1.16 19.98 -18.56
C GLU A 227 -1.39 21.48 -18.31
N LEU A 228 -1.81 21.86 -17.11
CA LEU A 228 -2.04 23.25 -16.69
C LEU A 228 -0.81 23.85 -15.98
N GLU A 229 0.14 23.07 -15.48
CA GLU A 229 1.29 23.60 -14.72
C GLU A 229 2.22 24.50 -15.55
N SER A 230 2.38 24.15 -16.83
CA SER A 230 3.26 24.82 -17.80
C SER A 230 2.59 25.98 -18.53
N LEU A 231 1.29 26.23 -18.32
CA LEU A 231 0.56 27.26 -19.04
C LEU A 231 0.69 28.64 -18.40
N VAL A 232 0.90 29.65 -19.22
CA VAL A 232 0.67 31.05 -18.85
C VAL A 232 -0.82 31.35 -19.03
N GLY A 233 -1.50 31.81 -17.97
CA GLY A 233 -2.95 32.03 -17.95
C GLY A 233 -3.42 32.57 -16.59
N LEU A 234 -4.73 32.82 -16.47
CA LEU A 234 -5.38 33.15 -15.20
C LEU A 234 -6.13 31.91 -14.67
N PHE A 235 -5.45 31.08 -13.88
CA PHE A 235 -6.04 29.87 -13.28
C PHE A 235 -6.43 30.07 -11.81
N VAL A 236 -6.46 31.30 -11.32
CA VAL A 236 -6.85 31.61 -9.94
C VAL A 236 -8.36 31.72 -9.85
N ASN A 237 -9.00 30.75 -9.19
CA ASN A 237 -10.34 30.94 -8.64
C ASN A 237 -10.22 31.56 -7.23
N GLN A 238 -11.22 32.31 -6.77
CA GLN A 238 -11.28 32.84 -5.41
C GLN A 238 -12.39 32.13 -4.63
N VAL A 239 -12.12 31.72 -3.40
CA VAL A 239 -13.10 31.07 -2.53
C VAL A 239 -13.10 31.76 -1.18
N ALA A 240 -14.29 32.04 -0.65
CA ALA A 240 -14.45 32.53 0.71
C ALA A 240 -14.55 31.33 1.68
N VAL A 241 -13.68 31.28 2.68
CA VAL A 241 -13.75 30.29 3.76
C VAL A 241 -14.34 30.95 4.98
N ARG A 242 -15.57 30.55 5.35
CA ARG A 242 -16.29 30.98 6.56
C ARG A 242 -16.01 30.01 7.70
N VAL A 243 -15.60 30.53 8.85
CA VAL A 243 -15.23 29.76 10.04
C VAL A 243 -15.94 30.32 11.26
N ASP A 244 -16.46 29.44 12.11
CA ASP A 244 -17.00 29.82 13.42
C ASP A 244 -15.91 29.75 14.50
N LEU A 245 -15.69 30.87 15.19
CA LEU A 245 -14.80 31.05 16.34
C LEU A 245 -15.57 31.06 17.68
N SER A 246 -16.87 30.77 17.68
CA SER A 246 -17.68 30.73 18.90
C SER A 246 -17.24 29.62 19.86
N GLY A 247 -17.56 29.81 21.15
CA GLY A 247 -17.27 28.86 22.22
C GLY A 247 -15.88 28.99 22.86
N ASP A 248 -15.11 30.02 22.51
CA ASP A 248 -13.75 30.29 23.03
C ASP A 248 -12.79 29.08 22.88
N PRO A 249 -12.50 28.66 21.63
CA PRO A 249 -11.62 27.53 21.33
C PRO A 249 -10.16 27.84 21.71
N SER A 250 -9.35 26.78 21.89
CA SER A 250 -7.88 26.91 21.85
C SER A 250 -7.37 27.19 20.43
N LEU A 251 -6.12 27.65 20.30
CA LEU A 251 -5.48 27.77 18.98
C LEU A 251 -5.42 26.42 18.26
N THR A 252 -5.11 25.30 18.95
CA THR A 252 -5.24 23.93 18.42
C THR A 252 -6.65 23.66 17.86
N GLN A 253 -7.69 23.98 18.63
CA GLN A 253 -9.09 23.74 18.24
C GLN A 253 -9.53 24.61 17.06
N LEU A 254 -9.13 25.89 17.03
CA LEU A 254 -9.41 26.77 15.89
C LEU A 254 -8.67 26.28 14.64
N ALA A 255 -7.41 25.88 14.76
CA ALA A 255 -6.62 25.40 13.63
C ALA A 255 -7.20 24.10 13.03
N ALA A 256 -7.77 23.22 13.86
CA ALA A 256 -8.56 22.07 13.41
C ALA A 256 -9.86 22.47 12.70
N ARG A 257 -10.67 23.40 13.26
CA ARG A 257 -11.88 23.93 12.57
C ARG A 257 -11.52 24.51 11.20
N VAL A 258 -10.47 25.33 11.14
CA VAL A 258 -9.98 25.97 9.91
C VAL A 258 -9.50 24.94 8.90
N ARG A 259 -8.77 23.90 9.31
CA ARG A 259 -8.39 22.79 8.43
C ARG A 259 -9.64 22.17 7.78
N ASP A 260 -10.66 21.88 8.58
CA ASP A 260 -11.87 21.19 8.12
C ASP A 260 -12.75 22.09 7.23
N ASP A 261 -12.96 23.35 7.60
CA ASP A 261 -13.68 24.34 6.78
C ASP A 261 -12.96 24.66 5.46
N VAL A 262 -11.61 24.62 5.44
CA VAL A 262 -10.82 24.76 4.20
C VAL A 262 -10.99 23.54 3.30
N TRP A 263 -10.95 22.31 3.82
CA TRP A 263 -11.18 21.11 3.00
C TRP A 263 -12.61 21.06 2.43
N ASP A 264 -13.62 21.40 3.23
CA ASP A 264 -15.03 21.51 2.81
C ASP A 264 -15.20 22.58 1.69
N ALA A 265 -14.52 23.72 1.81
CA ALA A 265 -14.47 24.73 0.75
C ALA A 265 -13.73 24.27 -0.52
N LEU A 266 -12.59 23.57 -0.38
CA LEU A 266 -11.79 23.04 -1.50
C LEU A 266 -12.54 21.97 -2.31
N ALA A 267 -13.37 21.14 -1.65
CA ALA A 267 -14.19 20.13 -2.31
C ALA A 267 -15.27 20.71 -3.24
N HIS A 268 -15.58 22.00 -3.09
CA HIS A 268 -16.71 22.67 -3.72
C HIS A 268 -16.33 23.87 -4.63
N GLN A 269 -15.06 23.93 -5.06
CA GLN A 269 -14.48 25.03 -5.85
C GLN A 269 -14.81 25.03 -7.37
N VAL A 270 -15.75 24.18 -7.82
CA VAL A 270 -15.97 23.90 -9.27
C VAL A 270 -16.70 25.02 -10.00
N VAL A 271 -17.53 25.80 -9.30
CA VAL A 271 -18.22 26.97 -9.86
C VAL A 271 -17.45 28.27 -9.53
N PRO A 272 -17.49 29.30 -10.40
CA PRO A 272 -17.03 30.64 -10.05
C PRO A 272 -17.82 31.20 -8.86
N PHE A 273 -17.12 31.81 -7.91
CA PHE A 273 -17.74 32.29 -6.66
C PHE A 273 -18.64 33.51 -6.89
N GLU A 274 -18.50 34.20 -8.02
CA GLU A 274 -19.43 35.23 -8.48
C GLU A 274 -20.85 34.65 -8.65
N SER A 275 -21.00 33.46 -9.23
CA SER A 275 -22.30 32.78 -9.31
C SER A 275 -22.82 32.29 -7.96
N VAL A 276 -21.97 32.12 -6.95
CA VAL A 276 -22.39 31.90 -5.56
C VAL A 276 -22.96 33.19 -4.96
N ILE A 277 -22.31 34.34 -5.18
CA ILE A 277 -22.80 35.65 -4.73
C ILE A 277 -24.13 36.00 -5.41
N GLU A 278 -24.27 35.72 -6.71
CA GLU A 278 -25.54 35.86 -7.44
C GLU A 278 -26.65 35.00 -6.85
N ALA A 279 -26.37 33.72 -6.55
CA ALA A 279 -27.33 32.80 -5.95
C ALA A 279 -27.69 33.11 -4.48
N LEU A 280 -26.87 33.92 -3.79
CA LEU A 280 -27.13 34.43 -2.44
C LEU A 280 -27.90 35.76 -2.42
N ALA A 281 -28.16 36.38 -3.58
CA ALA A 281 -28.57 37.79 -3.66
C ALA A 281 -30.04 38.11 -3.29
N ASP A 282 -30.88 37.10 -3.02
CA ASP A 282 -32.32 37.26 -2.78
C ASP A 282 -32.70 37.68 -1.34
N ASP A 283 -31.92 37.34 -0.31
CA ASP A 283 -32.37 37.44 1.10
C ASP A 283 -32.02 38.78 1.81
N ASP A 284 -30.92 39.45 1.46
CA ASP A 284 -30.58 40.82 1.92
C ASP A 284 -29.29 41.32 1.25
N LYS A 285 -29.33 42.41 0.46
CA LYS A 285 -28.15 42.91 -0.25
C LYS A 285 -27.11 43.57 0.68
N PRO A 286 -25.85 43.11 0.72
CA PRO A 286 -24.73 43.89 1.24
C PRO A 286 -24.58 45.15 0.37
N ARG A 287 -24.74 46.35 0.96
CA ARG A 287 -24.92 47.58 0.18
C ARG A 287 -23.64 48.15 -0.47
N ASP A 288 -22.46 47.66 -0.09
CA ASP A 288 -21.17 48.29 -0.45
C ASP A 288 -20.25 47.38 -1.30
N GLY A 289 -20.79 46.32 -1.92
CA GLY A 289 -20.12 45.63 -3.04
C GLY A 289 -18.98 44.64 -2.75
N GLN A 290 -18.51 44.48 -1.50
CA GLN A 290 -17.56 43.43 -1.12
C GLN A 290 -18.22 42.36 -0.21
N PHE A 291 -18.00 41.08 -0.54
CA PHE A 291 -18.52 39.93 0.21
C PHE A 291 -17.61 39.51 1.39
N CYS A 292 -16.29 39.59 1.20
CA CYS A 292 -15.29 39.56 2.27
C CYS A 292 -14.33 40.75 2.06
N SER A 293 -13.94 41.40 3.15
CA SER A 293 -13.07 42.59 3.18
C SER A 293 -11.58 42.25 3.29
N VAL A 294 -11.27 41.02 3.73
CA VAL A 294 -9.89 40.53 3.93
C VAL A 294 -9.59 39.37 3.00
N ASN A 295 -8.41 39.40 2.39
CA ASN A 295 -7.82 38.31 1.62
C ASN A 295 -6.60 37.71 2.35
N PHE A 296 -6.42 36.40 2.20
CA PHE A 296 -5.32 35.66 2.79
C PHE A 296 -4.62 34.77 1.76
N VAL A 297 -3.28 34.80 1.74
CA VAL A 297 -2.45 33.93 0.90
C VAL A 297 -1.31 33.34 1.72
N CYS A 298 -1.16 32.02 1.71
CA CYS A 298 0.04 31.36 2.22
C CYS A 298 0.59 30.44 1.13
N GLN A 299 1.72 30.82 0.53
CA GLN A 299 2.30 30.10 -0.61
C GLN A 299 3.81 29.87 -0.44
N ARG A 300 4.28 28.74 -0.97
CA ARG A 300 5.72 28.52 -1.20
C ARG A 300 6.20 29.48 -2.29
N ALA A 301 7.51 29.70 -2.41
CA ALA A 301 8.06 30.59 -3.43
C ALA A 301 7.57 30.22 -4.84
N PHE A 302 7.24 31.23 -5.66
CA PHE A 302 6.49 31.09 -6.92
C PHE A 302 6.94 29.90 -7.78
N GLY A 303 6.07 28.91 -7.95
CA GLY A 303 6.35 27.72 -8.75
C GLY A 303 7.44 26.80 -8.18
N GLY A 304 7.55 26.69 -6.86
CA GLY A 304 8.47 25.79 -6.13
C GLY A 304 9.89 26.34 -5.92
N ALA A 305 10.18 27.55 -6.43
CA ALA A 305 11.53 28.04 -6.62
C ALA A 305 12.09 28.79 -5.39
N VAL A 306 12.20 28.10 -4.25
CA VAL A 306 12.67 28.69 -2.97
C VAL A 306 14.13 29.16 -3.03
N ASN A 307 14.94 28.57 -3.92
CA ASN A 307 16.38 28.81 -4.05
C ASN A 307 16.80 29.42 -5.41
N SER A 308 15.89 29.84 -6.29
CA SER A 308 16.30 30.33 -7.62
C SER A 308 16.75 31.79 -7.60
N GLU A 309 18.06 32.02 -7.54
CA GLU A 309 18.63 33.01 -8.45
C GLU A 309 18.28 32.56 -9.88
N PHE A 310 17.70 33.44 -10.70
CA PHE A 310 17.41 33.11 -12.09
C PHE A 310 18.70 33.26 -12.89
N ASP A 311 19.64 32.32 -12.72
CA ASP A 311 20.96 32.42 -13.33
C ASP A 311 20.89 32.23 -14.84
N PHE A 312 20.97 33.35 -15.55
CA PHE A 312 21.23 33.38 -16.99
C PHE A 312 22.74 33.17 -17.20
N PRO A 313 23.19 32.58 -18.33
CA PRO A 313 24.61 32.49 -18.65
C PRO A 313 25.29 33.86 -18.53
N ASP A 314 26.37 33.90 -17.75
CA ASP A 314 27.18 35.09 -17.43
C ASP A 314 26.42 36.28 -16.77
N VAL A 315 25.16 36.09 -16.34
CA VAL A 315 24.32 37.15 -15.74
C VAL A 315 23.54 36.62 -14.52
N ARG A 316 24.02 36.94 -13.31
CA ARG A 316 23.29 36.72 -12.04
C ARG A 316 22.09 37.67 -11.94
N VAL A 317 20.94 37.15 -11.50
CA VAL A 317 19.71 37.93 -11.30
C VAL A 317 19.16 37.74 -9.89
N SER A 318 19.07 38.85 -9.15
CA SER A 318 18.43 38.92 -7.83
C SER A 318 17.10 39.70 -7.88
N PRO A 319 16.06 39.28 -7.15
CA PRO A 319 14.77 39.97 -7.13
C PRO A 319 14.77 41.18 -6.20
N ILE A 320 14.37 42.35 -6.71
CA ILE A 320 14.18 43.56 -5.91
C ILE A 320 12.74 43.58 -5.34
N PRO A 321 12.52 43.81 -4.03
CA PRO A 321 11.18 43.96 -3.47
C PRO A 321 10.44 45.16 -4.05
N SER A 322 9.26 44.93 -4.64
CA SER A 322 8.37 46.01 -5.11
C SER A 322 7.52 46.59 -3.98
N LYS A 323 7.21 47.89 -4.08
CA LYS A 323 6.12 48.52 -3.30
C LYS A 323 4.76 48.05 -3.85
N SER A 324 3.69 48.23 -3.08
CA SER A 324 2.33 47.90 -3.54
C SER A 324 1.98 48.72 -4.79
N PRO A 325 1.38 48.11 -5.84
CA PRO A 325 0.80 48.83 -6.97
C PRO A 325 -0.58 49.43 -6.63
N GLY A 326 -1.19 48.98 -5.53
CA GLY A 326 -2.54 49.32 -5.10
C GLY A 326 -3.23 48.14 -4.41
N ALA A 327 -4.03 48.42 -3.37
CA ALA A 327 -4.76 47.41 -2.61
C ALA A 327 -6.13 47.11 -3.25
N LEU A 328 -6.40 45.82 -3.53
CA LEU A 328 -7.68 45.34 -4.06
C LEU A 328 -8.69 44.99 -2.95
N TYR A 329 -8.20 44.78 -1.73
CA TYR A 329 -8.96 44.42 -0.54
C TYR A 329 -8.68 45.46 0.56
N ASP A 330 -9.52 45.52 1.58
CA ASP A 330 -9.29 46.42 2.72
C ASP A 330 -8.00 46.00 3.46
N LEU A 331 -7.80 44.68 3.62
CA LEU A 331 -6.55 44.05 4.07
C LEU A 331 -6.23 42.82 3.20
N ASN A 332 -4.95 42.65 2.86
CA ASN A 332 -4.42 41.55 2.06
C ASN A 332 -3.17 40.97 2.75
N PHE A 333 -3.34 39.88 3.49
CA PHE A 333 -2.25 39.18 4.17
C PHE A 333 -1.62 38.15 3.23
N PHE A 334 -0.30 38.20 3.05
CA PHE A 334 0.41 37.19 2.27
C PHE A 334 1.73 36.75 2.88
N LEU A 335 1.87 35.44 3.03
CA LEU A 335 3.02 34.74 3.57
C LEU A 335 3.74 34.01 2.44
N VAL A 336 5.04 34.28 2.28
CA VAL A 336 5.87 33.70 1.22
C VAL A 336 7.16 33.11 1.80
N GLU A 337 7.39 31.83 1.53
CA GLU A 337 8.62 31.12 1.86
C GLU A 337 9.86 31.74 1.18
N ARG A 338 10.96 31.90 1.91
CA ARG A 338 12.25 32.43 1.46
C ARG A 338 13.42 31.59 1.97
N ALA A 339 14.61 31.83 1.42
CA ALA A 339 15.83 31.13 1.82
C ALA A 339 16.24 31.39 3.28
N GLU A 340 15.82 32.53 3.84
CA GLU A 340 16.13 33.02 5.20
C GLU A 340 15.02 32.76 6.25
N GLY A 341 13.81 32.37 5.83
CA GLY A 341 12.64 32.21 6.70
C GLY A 341 11.34 32.38 5.91
N TRP A 342 10.25 32.83 6.55
CA TRP A 342 9.02 33.21 5.84
C TRP A 342 8.78 34.71 5.94
N ARG A 343 8.62 35.38 4.79
CA ARG A 343 8.24 36.79 4.78
C ARG A 343 6.72 36.90 4.92
N LEU A 344 6.27 37.25 6.12
CA LEU A 344 4.93 37.75 6.36
C LEU A 344 4.82 39.16 5.75
N SER A 345 3.74 39.43 5.02
CA SER A 345 3.42 40.75 4.49
C SER A 345 1.95 41.08 4.73
N LEU A 346 1.68 42.35 5.00
CA LEU A 346 0.34 42.93 4.97
C LEU A 346 0.34 44.06 3.96
N GLU A 347 -0.49 43.95 2.94
CA GLU A 347 -0.91 45.06 2.10
C GLU A 347 -2.28 45.56 2.59
N TYR A 348 -2.44 46.87 2.74
CA TYR A 348 -3.66 47.48 3.28
C TYR A 348 -4.07 48.71 2.47
N ASN A 349 -5.37 48.99 2.45
CA ASN A 349 -5.88 50.18 1.78
C ASN A 349 -5.58 51.44 2.61
N THR A 350 -4.80 52.37 2.06
CA THR A 350 -4.35 53.59 2.77
C THR A 350 -5.43 54.68 2.86
N ASP A 351 -6.57 54.51 2.18
CA ASP A 351 -7.75 55.37 2.38
C ASP A 351 -8.52 54.98 3.66
N LEU A 352 -8.27 53.78 4.21
CA LEU A 352 -8.99 53.20 5.36
C LEU A 352 -8.10 53.03 6.60
N TYR A 353 -6.82 52.69 6.42
CA TYR A 353 -5.90 52.37 7.52
C TYR A 353 -4.61 53.19 7.46
N THR A 354 -4.21 53.76 8.59
CA THR A 354 -2.87 54.34 8.75
C THR A 354 -1.79 53.26 8.80
N ALA A 355 -0.54 53.67 8.55
CA ALA A 355 0.63 52.80 8.74
C ALA A 355 0.77 52.28 10.18
N ALA A 356 0.32 53.04 11.19
CA ALA A 356 0.35 52.59 12.59
C ALA A 356 -0.63 51.41 12.82
N THR A 357 -1.79 51.43 12.17
CA THR A 357 -2.74 50.30 12.17
C THR A 357 -2.21 49.12 11.34
N GLY A 358 -1.55 49.37 10.20
CA GLY A 358 -0.85 48.34 9.44
C GLY A 358 0.25 47.62 10.25
N ASP A 359 1.07 48.36 10.99
CA ASP A 359 2.07 47.79 11.90
C ASP A 359 1.42 47.06 13.09
N LEU A 360 0.37 47.63 13.72
CA LEU A 360 -0.34 46.97 14.82
C LEU A 360 -0.95 45.63 14.41
N LEU A 361 -1.49 45.54 13.18
CA LEU A 361 -2.04 44.31 12.61
C LEU A 361 -0.96 43.28 12.29
N ILE A 362 0.14 43.66 11.62
CA ILE A 362 1.19 42.70 11.27
C ILE A 362 1.98 42.23 12.52
N GLU A 363 2.17 43.09 13.53
CA GLU A 363 2.67 42.71 14.86
C GLU A 363 1.66 41.89 15.65
N GLY A 364 0.37 42.14 15.47
CA GLY A 364 -0.70 41.33 16.04
C GLY A 364 -0.63 39.90 15.54
N PHE A 365 -0.57 39.73 14.22
CA PHE A 365 -0.44 38.44 13.55
C PHE A 365 0.84 37.71 13.98
N ASP A 366 1.99 38.38 13.95
CA ASP A 366 3.27 37.82 14.43
C ASP A 366 3.16 37.35 15.90
N ARG A 367 2.52 38.12 16.78
CA ARG A 367 2.26 37.71 18.17
C ARG A 367 1.33 36.49 18.30
N ILE A 368 0.33 36.32 17.43
CA ILE A 368 -0.49 35.09 17.45
C ILE A 368 0.29 33.88 16.92
N LEU A 369 1.13 34.07 15.89
CA LEU A 369 2.03 33.03 15.40
C LEU A 369 3.07 32.62 16.46
N GLN A 370 3.58 33.57 17.24
CA GLN A 370 4.44 33.28 18.40
C GLN A 370 3.67 32.63 19.55
N ALA A 371 2.40 32.99 19.77
CA ALA A 371 1.54 32.32 20.77
C ALA A 371 1.28 30.85 20.43
N ILE A 372 0.98 30.53 19.16
CA ILE A 372 0.89 29.14 18.65
C ILE A 372 2.14 28.33 19.01
N VAL A 373 3.32 28.94 18.90
CA VAL A 373 4.61 28.30 19.16
C VAL A 373 4.93 28.17 20.67
N ALA A 374 4.37 29.04 21.50
CA ALA A 374 4.65 29.08 22.94
C ALA A 374 3.65 28.26 23.79
N ASP A 375 2.36 28.33 23.45
CA ASP A 375 1.27 27.58 24.08
C ASP A 375 0.14 27.39 23.05
N PRO A 376 0.08 26.27 22.32
CA PRO A 376 -0.95 26.02 21.31
C PRO A 376 -2.35 25.80 21.91
N ASP A 377 -2.45 25.46 23.20
CA ASP A 377 -3.74 25.22 23.86
C ASP A 377 -4.30 26.45 24.60
N VAL A 378 -3.61 27.59 24.53
CA VAL A 378 -4.17 28.88 24.94
C VAL A 378 -5.46 29.18 24.17
N LYS A 379 -6.46 29.67 24.89
CA LYS A 379 -7.76 30.07 24.35
C LYS A 379 -7.73 31.42 23.67
N LEU A 380 -8.65 31.66 22.73
CA LEU A 380 -8.79 32.98 22.10
C LEU A 380 -8.99 34.11 23.13
N SER A 381 -9.72 33.86 24.22
CA SER A 381 -9.87 34.80 25.33
C SER A 381 -8.54 35.15 26.04
N GLY A 382 -7.62 34.19 26.13
CA GLY A 382 -6.31 34.32 26.76
C GLY A 382 -5.21 34.89 25.86
N LEU A 383 -5.41 34.93 24.54
CA LEU A 383 -4.47 35.57 23.61
C LEU A 383 -4.29 37.07 23.91
N PRO A 384 -3.10 37.65 23.69
CA PRO A 384 -2.90 39.08 23.88
C PRO A 384 -3.91 39.89 23.07
N SER A 385 -4.42 40.98 23.66
CA SER A 385 -5.24 41.93 22.88
C SER A 385 -4.36 42.59 21.83
N ILE A 386 -4.80 42.49 20.57
CA ILE A 386 -4.25 43.23 19.45
C ILE A 386 -5.08 44.50 19.41
N GLY A 387 -4.44 45.62 19.79
CA GLY A 387 -5.12 46.76 20.39
C GLY A 387 -6.38 47.20 19.65
N SER A 388 -7.49 47.27 20.38
CA SER A 388 -8.77 47.77 19.89
C SER A 388 -8.60 49.17 19.28
N ALA A 389 -9.26 49.42 18.14
CA ALA A 389 -9.67 50.78 17.81
C ALA A 389 -10.43 51.36 19.04
N PRO A 390 -10.11 52.59 19.48
CA PRO A 390 -10.04 52.87 20.92
C PRO A 390 -11.40 52.90 21.66
N GLN A 391 -11.57 52.00 22.64
CA GLN A 391 -12.52 52.18 23.75
C GLN A 391 -12.20 51.34 25.02
N ASP A 392 -11.10 51.73 25.67
CA ASP A 392 -10.89 52.01 27.11
C ASP A 392 -11.64 51.26 28.27
N VAL A 393 -10.98 51.25 29.43
CA VAL A 393 -11.47 51.03 30.82
C VAL A 393 -11.56 49.60 31.42
N SER A 394 -10.51 49.26 32.18
CA SER A 394 -10.49 48.57 33.51
C SER A 394 -10.33 47.04 33.67
N SER A 395 -9.32 46.71 34.50
CA SER A 395 -9.13 45.48 35.32
C SER A 395 -9.47 45.84 36.81
N PRO A 396 -9.06 45.14 37.91
CA PRO A 396 -8.31 43.88 38.13
C PRO A 396 -9.10 42.84 39.00
N VAL A 397 -8.56 41.73 39.54
CA VAL A 397 -7.73 41.52 40.77
C VAL A 397 -7.32 40.01 40.76
N ALA A 398 -6.02 39.62 40.77
CA ALA A 398 -5.17 39.19 41.92
C ALA A 398 -5.76 38.09 42.85
N SER A 399 -5.05 37.13 43.46
CA SER A 399 -3.65 36.61 43.44
C SER A 399 -3.73 35.13 43.96
N ASP A 400 -2.77 34.33 44.49
CA ASP A 400 -1.34 34.27 44.91
C ASP A 400 -1.03 32.73 45.11
N ALA A 401 0.17 32.14 45.30
CA ALA A 401 1.59 32.46 45.09
C ALA A 401 2.46 31.18 45.35
N THR A 402 3.78 31.24 45.06
CA THR A 402 4.90 30.32 45.46
C THR A 402 4.86 28.84 44.99
N SER A 403 5.98 28.08 44.89
CA SER A 403 7.33 28.21 45.49
C SER A 403 8.51 27.66 44.63
N ALA A 404 9.75 27.96 45.07
CA ALA A 404 11.08 27.51 44.61
C ALA A 404 11.24 25.97 44.42
N SER A 405 12.07 25.42 43.51
CA SER A 405 13.57 25.28 43.50
C SER A 405 14.17 24.67 44.79
N GLU A 406 15.21 23.82 44.81
CA GLU A 406 16.38 23.64 43.92
C GLU A 406 16.95 22.15 43.95
N PRO A 407 18.26 21.75 43.81
CA PRO A 407 18.70 20.89 42.67
C PRO A 407 19.31 19.46 42.99
N PRO A 408 20.45 18.93 42.43
CA PRO A 408 20.57 17.52 42.01
C PRO A 408 21.39 16.58 42.94
N PRO A 409 21.48 15.27 42.62
CA PRO A 409 22.80 14.61 42.60
C PRO A 409 22.99 13.48 41.54
N THR A 410 24.18 12.86 41.53
CA THR A 410 24.80 12.09 40.43
C THR A 410 24.82 10.54 40.55
N SER A 411 24.67 9.86 39.41
CA SER A 411 25.31 8.60 38.93
C SER A 411 25.74 7.47 39.89
N VAL A 412 25.15 6.26 39.69
CA VAL A 412 25.72 4.90 39.93
C VAL A 412 25.20 3.97 38.79
N PRO A 413 25.92 2.92 38.29
CA PRO A 413 25.73 2.45 36.90
C PRO A 413 25.23 0.99 36.66
N VAL A 414 24.83 0.69 35.39
CA VAL A 414 24.53 -0.62 34.75
C VAL A 414 23.15 -1.22 35.13
N PRO A 415 22.26 -1.66 34.19
CA PRO A 415 22.53 -2.39 32.92
C PRO A 415 21.98 -1.76 31.62
N ASP A 416 21.99 -2.55 30.53
CA ASP A 416 21.83 -2.15 29.12
C ASP A 416 20.37 -2.09 28.63
N ASP A 417 19.59 -1.14 29.16
CA ASP A 417 18.23 -0.89 28.68
C ASP A 417 18.22 0.00 27.42
N GLY A 418 17.39 -0.39 26.44
CA GLY A 418 17.09 0.34 25.21
C GLY A 418 15.59 0.56 25.06
N CYS A 419 15.18 1.50 24.22
CA CYS A 419 13.76 1.88 24.08
C CYS A 419 13.01 0.95 23.14
N GLU A 420 11.78 0.57 23.49
CA GLU A 420 10.91 -0.30 22.68
C GLU A 420 9.81 0.50 21.96
N PHE A 421 9.65 0.26 20.66
CA PHE A 421 8.63 0.89 19.82
C PHE A 421 7.96 -0.16 18.92
N PRO A 422 6.72 0.06 18.41
CA PRO A 422 6.15 -0.81 17.38
C PRO A 422 6.98 -0.76 16.09
N ALA A 423 7.08 -1.90 15.38
CA ALA A 423 7.62 -1.91 14.02
C ALA A 423 6.60 -1.40 12.99
N SER A 424 7.08 -0.75 11.93
CA SER A 424 6.22 -0.33 10.82
C SER A 424 5.72 -1.53 10.01
N VAL A 425 4.68 -1.32 9.20
CA VAL A 425 4.13 -2.38 8.32
C VAL A 425 5.18 -2.90 7.35
N SER A 426 6.03 -2.02 6.81
CA SER A 426 7.12 -2.39 5.91
C SER A 426 8.24 -3.17 6.64
N GLN A 427 8.56 -2.82 7.89
CA GLN A 427 9.50 -3.59 8.71
C GLN A 427 8.98 -5.00 9.03
N LEU A 428 7.69 -5.12 9.37
CA LEU A 428 7.03 -6.40 9.60
C LEU A 428 7.10 -7.32 8.36
N ARG A 429 7.01 -6.77 7.14
CA ARG A 429 7.26 -7.53 5.91
C ARG A 429 8.70 -8.02 5.82
N PHE A 430 9.70 -7.16 6.04
CA PHE A 430 11.11 -7.57 5.94
C PHE A 430 11.46 -8.65 6.98
N TRP A 431 10.96 -8.53 8.21
CA TRP A 431 11.11 -9.53 9.27
C TRP A 431 10.55 -10.91 8.88
N HIS A 432 9.32 -10.96 8.35
CA HIS A 432 8.75 -12.23 7.89
C HIS A 432 9.50 -12.79 6.68
N LEU A 433 10.00 -11.94 5.78
CA LEU A 433 10.79 -12.38 4.63
C LEU A 433 12.16 -12.95 5.03
N SER A 434 12.85 -12.35 6.00
CA SER A 434 14.11 -12.90 6.53
C SER A 434 13.89 -14.21 7.30
N ARG A 435 12.76 -14.39 7.99
CA ARG A 435 12.42 -15.69 8.62
C ARG A 435 11.98 -16.77 7.64
N LEU A 436 11.46 -16.41 6.47
CA LEU A 436 11.20 -17.35 5.37
C LEU A 436 12.46 -17.72 4.60
N ARG A 437 13.42 -16.79 4.49
CA ARG A 437 14.68 -16.93 3.75
C ARG A 437 15.90 -16.56 4.64
N PRO A 438 16.14 -17.31 5.74
CA PRO A 438 17.22 -16.99 6.68
C PRO A 438 18.63 -17.18 6.08
N ASP A 439 18.71 -17.79 4.91
CA ASP A 439 19.89 -18.02 4.10
C ASP A 439 20.16 -16.91 3.05
N SER A 440 19.30 -15.88 2.95
CA SER A 440 19.30 -14.96 1.82
C SER A 440 19.73 -13.53 2.15
N ALA A 441 20.80 -13.09 1.49
CA ALA A 441 21.30 -11.71 1.51
C ALA A 441 20.50 -10.72 0.63
N ALA A 442 19.35 -11.11 0.07
CA ALA A 442 18.58 -10.29 -0.89
C ALA A 442 18.01 -8.98 -0.30
N PHE A 443 18.16 -8.74 1.00
CA PHE A 443 17.78 -7.51 1.70
C PHE A 443 19.00 -6.72 2.22
N ASN A 444 20.22 -7.09 1.82
CA ASN A 444 21.42 -6.31 2.09
C ASN A 444 21.53 -5.16 1.09
N MET A 445 21.86 -3.97 1.58
CA MET A 445 22.04 -2.75 0.79
C MET A 445 23.50 -2.28 0.84
N PRO A 446 24.40 -2.81 -0.02
CA PRO A 446 25.81 -2.39 -0.06
C PRO A 446 25.99 -1.08 -0.85
N ALA A 447 26.55 -0.06 -0.20
CA ALA A 447 26.95 1.21 -0.81
C ALA A 447 28.48 1.34 -0.78
N SER A 448 29.12 1.23 -1.96
CA SER A 448 30.59 1.22 -2.11
C SER A 448 31.11 2.48 -2.80
N VAL A 449 32.14 3.10 -2.21
CA VAL A 449 32.83 4.28 -2.77
C VAL A 449 34.35 4.09 -2.75
N ARG A 450 35.02 4.42 -3.85
CA ARG A 450 36.48 4.49 -3.95
C ARG A 450 36.94 5.90 -3.62
N ILE A 451 37.93 6.00 -2.74
CA ILE A 451 38.42 7.23 -2.13
C ILE A 451 39.89 7.37 -2.51
N ALA A 452 40.21 8.44 -3.23
CA ALA A 452 41.58 8.83 -3.56
C ALA A 452 42.02 10.04 -2.71
N GLY A 453 43.23 9.99 -2.16
CA GLY A 453 43.82 11.07 -1.35
C GLY A 453 44.17 10.66 0.10
N PRO A 454 44.61 11.63 0.93
CA PRO A 454 45.13 11.39 2.29
C PRO A 454 44.01 11.14 3.31
N LEU A 455 43.38 9.97 3.23
CA LEU A 455 42.27 9.57 4.12
C LEU A 455 42.72 9.37 5.58
N SER A 456 42.12 10.10 6.51
CA SER A 456 42.26 9.83 7.95
C SER A 456 41.21 8.83 8.42
N VAL A 457 41.64 7.59 8.68
CA VAL A 457 40.77 6.51 9.17
C VAL A 457 40.11 6.87 10.51
N GLU A 458 40.82 7.61 11.39
CA GLU A 458 40.28 8.06 12.68
C GLU A 458 39.14 9.07 12.51
N LEU A 459 39.26 10.03 11.59
CA LEU A 459 38.21 11.01 11.32
C LEU A 459 37.02 10.37 10.59
N LEU A 460 37.25 9.35 9.76
CA LEU A 460 36.18 8.56 9.15
C LEU A 460 35.41 7.74 10.20
N GLN A 461 36.11 7.08 11.13
CA GLN A 461 35.48 6.38 12.27
C GLN A 461 34.66 7.35 13.13
N LYS A 462 35.19 8.53 13.48
CA LYS A 462 34.44 9.58 14.20
C LYS A 462 33.19 10.03 13.44
N SER A 463 33.28 10.15 12.12
CA SER A 463 32.15 10.54 11.26
C SER A 463 31.06 9.47 11.19
N LEU A 464 31.44 8.19 11.20
CA LEU A 464 30.50 7.06 11.29
C LEU A 464 29.81 7.00 12.65
N THR A 465 30.56 7.15 13.76
CA THR A 465 29.98 7.19 15.11
C THR A 465 28.95 8.31 15.25
N ALA A 466 29.29 9.54 14.84
CA ALA A 466 28.40 10.71 14.88
C ALA A 466 27.16 10.61 13.95
N LEU A 467 27.13 9.63 13.04
CA LEU A 467 26.00 9.31 12.17
C LEU A 467 25.05 8.31 12.85
N VAL A 468 25.60 7.30 13.54
CA VAL A 468 24.82 6.30 14.30
C VAL A 468 24.26 6.86 15.62
N GLU A 469 24.92 7.85 16.23
CA GLU A 469 24.35 8.63 17.33
C GLU A 469 23.06 9.36 16.89
N ARG A 470 23.12 9.98 15.71
CA ARG A 470 22.09 10.87 15.14
C ARG A 470 20.84 10.17 14.62
N HIS A 471 20.98 9.02 13.97
CA HIS A 471 19.88 8.29 13.33
C HIS A 471 19.60 6.99 14.07
N GLU A 472 18.47 6.93 14.78
CA GLU A 472 18.18 5.81 15.68
C GLU A 472 18.09 4.47 14.96
N SER A 473 17.55 4.47 13.73
CA SER A 473 17.46 3.30 12.85
C SER A 473 18.78 2.55 12.66
N LEU A 474 19.93 3.23 12.72
CA LEU A 474 21.25 2.59 12.59
C LEU A 474 21.68 1.80 13.84
N ARG A 475 21.02 2.05 14.98
CA ARG A 475 21.21 1.38 16.27
C ARG A 475 19.95 0.65 16.77
N THR A 476 19.04 0.31 15.85
CA THR A 476 17.82 -0.49 16.09
C THR A 476 18.03 -1.97 15.77
N THR A 477 17.51 -2.86 16.61
CA THR A 477 17.27 -4.29 16.29
C THR A 477 15.78 -4.65 16.47
N PHE A 478 15.38 -5.88 16.16
CA PHE A 478 13.97 -6.29 16.06
C PHE A 478 13.70 -7.53 16.89
N ARG A 479 12.62 -7.56 17.67
CA ARG A 479 12.23 -8.74 18.48
C ARG A 479 10.72 -8.92 18.48
N GLU A 480 10.28 -10.18 18.52
CA GLU A 480 8.88 -10.52 18.82
C GLU A 480 8.69 -10.52 20.34
N LEU A 481 7.85 -9.61 20.84
CA LEU A 481 7.48 -9.49 22.26
C LEU A 481 5.95 -9.45 22.36
N ASP A 482 5.39 -10.29 23.24
CA ASP A 482 3.94 -10.50 23.42
C ASP A 482 3.13 -10.80 22.12
N GLY A 483 3.81 -11.28 21.08
CA GLY A 483 3.23 -11.57 19.76
C GLY A 483 3.28 -10.41 18.76
N GLU A 484 3.82 -9.25 19.14
CA GLU A 484 4.06 -8.10 18.25
C GLU A 484 5.54 -7.96 17.90
N LEU A 485 5.85 -7.45 16.71
CA LEU A 485 7.21 -7.07 16.34
C LEU A 485 7.54 -5.69 16.91
N LYS A 486 8.55 -5.61 17.78
CA LYS A 486 9.07 -4.38 18.36
C LYS A 486 10.41 -4.00 17.73
N GLN A 487 10.60 -2.70 17.52
CA GLN A 487 11.91 -2.06 17.34
C GLN A 487 12.55 -1.86 18.71
N ILE A 488 13.78 -2.32 18.89
CA ILE A 488 14.58 -2.18 20.12
C ILE A 488 15.74 -1.23 19.81
N ILE A 489 15.71 -0.02 20.35
CA ILE A 489 16.67 1.04 20.03
C ILE A 489 17.76 1.08 21.10
N SER A 490 18.99 0.76 20.72
CA SER A 490 20.16 0.84 21.60
C SER A 490 20.45 2.28 22.00
N SER A 491 20.70 2.50 23.29
CA SER A 491 21.21 3.76 23.85
C SER A 491 22.69 4.00 23.55
N ARG A 492 23.43 2.96 23.09
CA ARG A 492 24.83 3.06 22.62
C ARG A 492 24.91 3.09 21.09
N ALA A 493 25.68 4.04 20.56
CA ALA A 493 26.04 4.11 19.15
C ALA A 493 27.29 3.26 18.85
N ASN A 494 27.10 1.96 18.61
CA ASN A 494 28.17 1.06 18.21
C ASN A 494 28.28 1.02 16.68
N CYS A 495 29.42 1.47 16.14
CA CYS A 495 29.77 1.33 14.73
C CYS A 495 31.27 1.09 14.61
N GLU A 496 31.68 -0.12 14.19
CA GLU A 496 33.08 -0.46 13.99
C GLU A 496 33.45 -0.35 12.50
N LEU A 497 34.52 0.37 12.20
CA LEU A 497 35.11 0.42 10.87
C LEU A 497 36.19 -0.66 10.75
N HIS A 498 35.83 -1.84 10.23
CA HIS A 498 36.80 -2.90 10.02
C HIS A 498 37.76 -2.52 8.88
N PHE A 499 39.06 -2.45 9.18
CA PHE A 499 40.09 -2.02 8.24
C PHE A 499 40.91 -3.22 7.73
N SER A 500 41.03 -3.32 6.40
CA SER A 500 41.85 -4.35 5.73
C SER A 500 42.89 -3.68 4.84
N ASP A 501 44.18 -3.81 5.20
CA ASP A 501 45.25 -3.41 4.29
C ASP A 501 45.48 -4.52 3.25
N LEU A 502 45.22 -4.20 1.99
CA LEU A 502 45.33 -5.08 0.84
C LEU A 502 46.39 -4.57 -0.16
N CYS A 503 47.28 -3.64 0.23
CA CYS A 503 48.25 -3.03 -0.69
C CYS A 503 49.18 -4.04 -1.39
N GLU A 504 49.49 -5.19 -0.77
CA GLU A 504 50.26 -6.27 -1.42
C GLU A 504 49.38 -7.19 -2.28
N ALA A 505 48.11 -7.37 -1.91
CA ALA A 505 47.16 -8.22 -2.63
C ALA A 505 46.64 -7.54 -3.91
N SER A 506 46.38 -6.24 -3.86
CA SER A 506 45.89 -5.42 -4.99
C SER A 506 46.84 -5.40 -6.19
N GLN A 507 48.12 -5.70 -5.96
CA GLN A 507 49.18 -5.76 -6.99
C GLN A 507 49.35 -7.15 -7.62
N GLN A 508 48.64 -8.18 -7.12
CA GLN A 508 48.78 -9.56 -7.60
C GLN A 508 47.89 -9.83 -8.81
N ALA A 509 48.43 -10.55 -9.80
CA ALA A 509 47.68 -10.98 -10.97
C ALA A 509 46.56 -11.95 -10.56
N GLY A 510 45.31 -11.48 -10.62
CA GLY A 510 44.13 -12.23 -10.17
C GLY A 510 43.39 -11.60 -8.98
N PHE A 511 43.81 -10.44 -8.47
CA PHE A 511 43.03 -9.68 -7.50
C PHE A 511 41.68 -9.24 -8.08
N ASP A 512 40.58 -9.71 -7.49
CA ASP A 512 39.21 -9.37 -7.85
C ASP A 512 38.54 -8.59 -6.71
N LEU A 513 38.44 -7.26 -6.88
CA LEU A 513 37.73 -6.39 -5.94
C LEU A 513 36.22 -6.71 -5.92
N ASP A 514 35.63 -7.06 -7.07
CA ASP A 514 34.21 -7.37 -7.15
C ASP A 514 33.88 -8.70 -6.45
N ALA A 515 34.84 -9.63 -6.32
CA ALA A 515 34.70 -10.80 -5.45
C ALA A 515 34.59 -10.40 -3.97
N LEU A 516 35.51 -9.57 -3.47
CA LEU A 516 35.50 -9.11 -2.07
C LEU A 516 34.25 -8.26 -1.75
N LEU A 517 33.84 -7.38 -2.65
CA LEU A 517 32.60 -6.59 -2.51
C LEU A 517 31.34 -7.47 -2.51
N ARG A 518 31.35 -8.59 -3.25
CA ARG A 518 30.25 -9.56 -3.30
C ARG A 518 30.19 -10.44 -2.06
N GLU A 519 31.33 -10.85 -1.53
CA GLU A 519 31.43 -11.57 -0.25
C GLU A 519 30.88 -10.72 0.90
N GLU A 520 31.35 -9.47 1.02
CA GLU A 520 30.84 -8.48 1.98
C GLU A 520 29.32 -8.26 1.85
N ALA A 521 28.82 -8.14 0.62
CA ALA A 521 27.39 -7.96 0.36
C ALA A 521 26.55 -9.21 0.64
N GLN A 522 27.13 -10.41 0.66
CA GLN A 522 26.44 -11.68 0.91
C GLN A 522 26.47 -12.12 2.39
N GLU A 523 27.30 -11.50 3.22
CA GLU A 523 27.36 -11.75 4.66
C GLU A 523 26.05 -11.30 5.36
N LEU A 524 25.39 -12.25 6.04
CA LEU A 524 24.03 -12.14 6.58
C LEU A 524 23.95 -11.31 7.87
N PHE A 525 22.78 -10.71 8.12
CA PHE A 525 22.48 -9.99 9.38
C PHE A 525 21.58 -10.79 10.32
N ASP A 526 21.93 -10.82 11.60
CA ASP A 526 21.03 -11.24 12.69
C ASP A 526 20.15 -10.05 13.11
N LEU A 527 18.85 -10.11 12.81
CA LEU A 527 17.92 -9.01 13.07
C LEU A 527 17.59 -8.81 14.56
N GLU A 528 17.80 -9.82 15.40
CA GLU A 528 17.52 -9.78 16.85
C GLU A 528 18.69 -9.17 17.63
N ARG A 529 19.93 -9.39 17.15
CA ARG A 529 21.18 -8.99 17.82
C ARG A 529 21.87 -7.77 17.21
N GLY A 530 21.85 -7.62 15.89
CA GLY A 530 22.56 -6.55 15.18
C GLY A 530 24.09 -6.56 15.38
N PRO A 531 24.79 -5.45 15.07
CA PRO A 531 24.25 -4.23 14.47
C PRO A 531 23.78 -4.46 13.02
N LEU A 532 22.78 -3.71 12.57
CA LEU A 532 22.20 -3.84 11.21
C LEU A 532 22.89 -2.97 10.16
N THR A 533 24.10 -2.50 10.49
CA THR A 533 25.04 -1.76 9.66
C THR A 533 26.43 -2.37 9.84
N ARG A 534 27.14 -2.66 8.74
CA ARG A 534 28.54 -3.09 8.70
C ARG A 534 29.34 -2.12 7.83
N CYS A 535 30.54 -1.77 8.28
CA CYS A 535 31.42 -0.80 7.61
C CYS A 535 32.81 -1.42 7.41
N ARG A 536 33.27 -1.51 6.16
CA ARG A 536 34.60 -2.04 5.83
C ARG A 536 35.40 -1.05 4.99
N LEU A 537 36.63 -0.76 5.42
CA LEU A 537 37.59 0.08 4.67
C LEU A 537 38.72 -0.81 4.15
N LEU A 538 38.73 -1.02 2.83
CA LEU A 538 39.78 -1.72 2.11
C LEU A 538 40.82 -0.71 1.65
N ARG A 539 42.10 -0.92 1.95
CA ARG A 539 43.20 -0.10 1.42
C ARG A 539 43.88 -0.83 0.27
N LEU A 540 43.91 -0.20 -0.91
CA LEU A 540 44.47 -0.77 -2.13
C LEU A 540 45.85 -0.16 -2.47
N GLY A 541 46.13 1.04 -1.97
CA GLY A 541 47.42 1.73 -2.07
C GLY A 541 47.59 2.81 -1.00
N LEU A 542 48.68 3.58 -1.06
CA LEU A 542 49.00 4.59 -0.03
C LEU A 542 47.87 5.62 0.17
N GLU A 543 47.31 6.12 -0.94
CA GLU A 543 46.23 7.11 -1.01
C GLU A 543 45.00 6.56 -1.77
N ASP A 544 44.82 5.24 -1.83
CA ASP A 544 43.77 4.59 -2.63
C ASP A 544 43.02 3.56 -1.78
N HIS A 545 41.74 3.82 -1.54
CA HIS A 545 40.91 3.06 -0.60
C HIS A 545 39.52 2.80 -1.19
N VAL A 546 38.82 1.78 -0.69
CA VAL A 546 37.41 1.52 -0.96
C VAL A 546 36.68 1.37 0.38
N LEU A 547 35.72 2.25 0.62
CA LEU A 547 34.79 2.15 1.75
C LEU A 547 33.51 1.46 1.28
N VAL A 548 33.12 0.42 2.01
CA VAL A 548 31.83 -0.27 1.87
C VAL A 548 31.02 0.00 3.13
N VAL A 549 29.78 0.46 2.95
CA VAL A 549 28.77 0.53 4.00
C VAL A 549 27.62 -0.36 3.59
N THR A 550 27.40 -1.44 4.34
CA THR A 550 26.32 -2.42 4.09
C THR A 550 25.29 -2.29 5.20
N VAL A 551 24.02 -2.08 4.86
CA VAL A 551 22.92 -2.05 5.84
C VAL A 551 21.82 -3.02 5.47
N HIS A 552 21.02 -3.49 6.43
CA HIS A 552 19.83 -4.28 6.14
C HIS A 552 18.64 -3.39 5.77
N HIS A 553 17.85 -3.77 4.75
CA HIS A 553 16.72 -2.99 4.22
C HIS A 553 15.58 -2.78 5.25
N ILE A 554 15.59 -3.46 6.41
CA ILE A 554 14.67 -3.21 7.52
C ILE A 554 14.94 -1.89 8.29
N ILE A 555 16.11 -1.26 8.09
CA ILE A 555 16.49 0.02 8.71
C ILE A 555 16.85 1.13 7.70
N SER A 556 16.70 0.88 6.40
CA SER A 556 17.11 1.81 5.33
C SER A 556 16.31 1.55 4.05
N ASP A 557 16.29 2.53 3.16
CA ASP A 557 15.96 2.39 1.75
C ASP A 557 17.03 3.06 0.87
N GLY A 558 16.83 3.12 -0.46
CA GLY A 558 17.78 3.75 -1.38
C GLY A 558 17.94 5.26 -1.16
N TRP A 559 16.87 5.96 -0.77
CA TRP A 559 16.92 7.38 -0.43
C TRP A 559 17.80 7.61 0.81
N SER A 560 17.67 6.75 1.83
CA SER A 560 18.49 6.76 3.05
C SER A 560 19.98 6.57 2.76
N GLN A 561 20.37 5.80 1.73
CA GLN A 561 21.77 5.69 1.29
C GLN A 561 22.35 7.04 0.82
N SER A 562 21.54 7.90 0.19
CA SER A 562 21.97 9.27 -0.14
C SER A 562 22.14 10.13 1.10
N ILE A 563 21.30 9.96 2.14
CA ILE A 563 21.40 10.69 3.42
C ILE A 563 22.68 10.27 4.15
N LEU A 564 22.90 8.97 4.33
CA LEU A 564 24.09 8.37 4.94
C LEU A 564 25.36 8.98 4.34
N GLN A 565 25.52 8.89 3.02
CA GLN A 565 26.72 9.36 2.33
C GLN A 565 26.79 10.89 2.27
N ARG A 566 25.66 11.61 2.23
CA ARG A 566 25.65 13.08 2.30
C ARG A 566 26.20 13.56 3.64
N GLU A 567 25.68 13.04 4.74
CA GLU A 567 26.03 13.45 6.11
C GLU A 567 27.38 12.89 6.58
N LEU A 568 27.74 11.66 6.20
CA LEU A 568 29.05 11.05 6.51
C LEU A 568 30.21 11.94 6.04
N TRP A 569 30.21 12.33 4.77
CA TRP A 569 31.29 13.16 4.22
C TRP A 569 31.22 14.61 4.73
N ALA A 570 30.03 15.15 5.00
CA ALA A 570 29.91 16.46 5.64
C ALA A 570 30.44 16.49 7.08
N ARG A 571 30.33 15.38 7.84
CA ARG A 571 31.00 15.21 9.14
C ARG A 571 32.52 15.14 8.98
N TYR A 572 33.00 14.38 7.99
CA TYR A 572 34.43 14.25 7.70
C TYR A 572 35.06 15.59 7.31
N ASP A 573 34.43 16.36 6.40
CA ASP A 573 34.82 17.73 6.05
C ASP A 573 34.98 18.62 7.29
N GLY A 574 33.98 18.57 8.18
CA GLY A 574 33.99 19.29 9.44
C GLY A 574 35.20 18.94 10.30
N PHE A 575 35.40 17.66 10.60
CA PHE A 575 36.48 17.21 11.47
C PHE A 575 37.88 17.42 10.87
N VAL A 576 38.03 17.45 9.54
CA VAL A 576 39.28 17.85 8.87
C VAL A 576 39.56 19.35 9.03
N ALA A 577 38.52 20.18 9.21
CA ALA A 577 38.62 21.62 9.42
C ALA A 577 38.57 22.05 10.90
N ASP A 578 38.75 21.12 11.85
CA ASP A 578 38.57 21.30 13.30
C ASP A 578 37.19 21.90 13.68
N GLN A 579 36.16 21.64 12.88
CA GLN A 579 34.80 22.12 13.06
C GLN A 579 33.83 20.97 13.38
N SER A 580 32.85 21.22 14.24
CA SER A 580 31.69 20.34 14.41
C SER A 580 30.50 20.92 13.64
N PRO A 581 30.30 20.56 12.36
CA PRO A 581 29.24 21.13 11.53
C PRO A 581 27.88 20.77 12.12
N ALA A 582 27.08 21.80 12.40
CA ALA A 582 25.75 21.65 12.98
C ALA A 582 24.76 21.16 11.90
N LEU A 583 24.72 19.84 11.68
CA LEU A 583 23.60 19.20 10.99
C LEU A 583 22.31 19.51 11.78
N ALA A 584 21.30 20.05 11.09
CA ALA A 584 20.02 20.40 11.72
C ALA A 584 19.41 19.20 12.44
N SER A 585 18.81 19.44 13.62
CA SER A 585 18.11 18.42 14.40
C SER A 585 17.04 17.73 13.55
N LEU A 586 16.97 16.40 13.62
CA LEU A 586 15.86 15.66 13.05
C LEU A 586 14.60 15.94 13.89
N PRO A 587 13.46 16.35 13.28
CA PRO A 587 12.25 16.66 14.04
C PRO A 587 11.50 15.41 14.52
N ILE A 588 11.76 14.27 13.86
CA ILE A 588 11.25 12.93 14.15
C ILE A 588 12.32 11.90 13.77
N GLN A 589 12.21 10.70 14.31
CA GLN A 589 12.96 9.49 13.96
C GLN A 589 12.04 8.45 13.31
N TYR A 590 12.57 7.33 12.83
CA TYR A 590 11.73 6.31 12.17
C TYR A 590 10.73 5.65 13.14
N ALA A 591 11.06 5.58 14.43
CA ALA A 591 10.17 5.05 15.46
C ALA A 591 8.87 5.87 15.58
N ASP A 592 8.96 7.21 15.56
CA ASP A 592 7.81 8.12 15.60
C ASP A 592 6.91 7.92 14.37
N PHE A 593 7.52 7.74 13.19
CA PHE A 593 6.79 7.42 11.96
C PHE A 593 6.08 6.05 12.03
N ALA A 594 6.70 5.04 12.65
CA ALA A 594 6.08 3.72 12.83
C ALA A 594 4.86 3.79 13.77
N VAL A 595 4.95 4.58 14.86
CA VAL A 595 3.80 4.88 15.75
C VAL A 595 2.71 5.61 14.98
N TRP A 596 3.04 6.71 14.29
CA TRP A 596 2.09 7.49 13.50
C TRP A 596 1.39 6.65 12.42
N GLN A 597 2.13 5.80 11.69
CA GLN A 597 1.57 4.93 10.65
C GLN A 597 0.53 3.95 11.24
N ALA A 598 0.80 3.40 12.43
CA ALA A 598 -0.11 2.50 13.13
C ALA A 598 -1.40 3.19 13.64
N GLU A 599 -1.41 4.52 13.76
CA GLU A 599 -2.62 5.31 14.04
C GLU A 599 -3.33 5.76 12.75
N TRP A 600 -2.58 6.31 11.78
CA TRP A 600 -3.09 6.76 10.50
C TRP A 600 -3.84 5.67 9.72
N LEU A 601 -3.37 4.42 9.79
CA LEU A 601 -4.02 3.25 9.17
C LEU A 601 -5.44 2.96 9.69
N LYS A 602 -5.88 3.60 10.78
CA LYS A 602 -7.23 3.49 11.36
C LYS A 602 -8.18 4.60 10.89
N SER A 603 -7.72 5.50 10.01
CA SER A 603 -8.46 6.69 9.57
C SER A 603 -9.36 6.46 8.35
N ASP A 604 -10.29 7.39 8.12
CA ASP A 604 -11.10 7.45 6.90
C ASP A 604 -10.26 7.81 5.66
N GLU A 605 -9.13 8.52 5.81
CA GLU A 605 -8.19 8.83 4.72
C GLU A 605 -7.49 7.55 4.24
N ALA A 606 -6.89 6.79 5.16
CA ALA A 606 -6.28 5.49 4.85
C ALA A 606 -7.30 4.53 4.21
N SER A 607 -8.56 4.57 4.67
CA SER A 607 -9.67 3.80 4.10
C SER A 607 -10.02 4.22 2.66
N GLN A 608 -9.86 5.49 2.29
CA GLN A 608 -10.04 5.98 0.92
C GLN A 608 -8.91 5.52 -0.02
N HIS A 609 -7.65 5.59 0.41
CA HIS A 609 -6.52 5.05 -0.38
C HIS A 609 -6.68 3.53 -0.59
N LEU A 610 -7.08 2.79 0.45
CA LEU A 610 -7.40 1.38 0.34
C LEU A 610 -8.51 1.10 -0.69
N ALA A 611 -9.59 1.88 -0.66
CA ALA A 611 -10.71 1.74 -1.59
C ALA A 611 -10.30 1.99 -3.05
N TYR A 612 -9.38 2.93 -3.30
CA TYR A 612 -8.74 3.08 -4.62
C TYR A 612 -8.00 1.80 -5.03
N TRP A 613 -7.11 1.28 -4.17
CA TRP A 613 -6.31 0.10 -4.51
C TRP A 613 -7.17 -1.15 -4.76
N MET A 614 -8.20 -1.39 -3.97
CA MET A 614 -9.16 -2.48 -4.18
C MET A 614 -9.95 -2.33 -5.50
N LYS A 615 -10.19 -1.10 -5.96
CA LYS A 615 -10.87 -0.81 -7.24
C LYS A 615 -9.92 -0.98 -8.43
N SER A 616 -8.71 -0.43 -8.36
CA SER A 616 -7.72 -0.44 -9.46
C SER A 616 -7.10 -1.81 -9.71
N LEU A 617 -7.06 -2.67 -8.68
CA LEU A 617 -6.55 -4.06 -8.76
C LEU A 617 -7.68 -5.10 -8.81
N ALA A 618 -8.92 -4.69 -9.10
CA ALA A 618 -10.09 -5.56 -9.14
C ALA A 618 -10.06 -6.59 -10.29
N GLY A 619 -10.72 -7.73 -10.07
CA GLY A 619 -10.82 -8.82 -11.05
C GLY A 619 -9.60 -9.76 -11.04
N PRO A 620 -9.46 -10.65 -12.05
CA PRO A 620 -8.27 -11.48 -12.18
C PRO A 620 -7.06 -10.58 -12.50
N LEU A 621 -5.93 -10.81 -11.82
CA LEU A 621 -4.68 -10.10 -12.08
C LEU A 621 -3.81 -10.88 -13.08
N PRO A 622 -3.06 -10.20 -13.97
CA PRO A 622 -2.30 -10.84 -15.03
C PRO A 622 -1.01 -11.52 -14.51
N VAL A 623 -0.85 -12.79 -14.87
CA VAL A 623 0.44 -13.48 -14.83
C VAL A 623 0.94 -13.60 -16.27
N LEU A 624 2.11 -13.02 -16.51
CA LEU A 624 2.70 -12.95 -17.84
C LEU A 624 3.48 -14.24 -18.16
N GLU A 625 3.28 -14.78 -19.35
CA GLU A 625 4.01 -15.93 -19.90
C GLU A 625 5.33 -15.48 -20.57
N PHE A 626 6.03 -14.54 -19.95
CA PHE A 626 7.29 -13.99 -20.46
C PHE A 626 8.34 -15.11 -20.62
N PRO A 627 9.04 -15.18 -21.76
CA PRO A 627 9.98 -16.25 -22.06
C PRO A 627 11.23 -16.15 -21.19
N THR A 628 11.63 -17.28 -20.60
CA THR A 628 12.84 -17.44 -19.79
C THR A 628 13.71 -18.54 -20.41
N ASP A 629 15.04 -18.43 -20.31
CA ASP A 629 15.95 -19.46 -20.81
C ASP A 629 15.86 -20.77 -19.98
N HIS A 630 15.47 -20.66 -18.70
CA HIS A 630 15.29 -21.76 -17.75
C HIS A 630 13.89 -21.74 -17.10
N ALA A 631 13.39 -22.88 -16.62
CA ALA A 631 12.01 -23.03 -16.16
C ALA A 631 11.76 -22.39 -14.76
N PRO A 632 10.77 -21.49 -14.58
CA PRO A 632 10.54 -20.76 -13.33
C PRO A 632 10.38 -21.57 -12.04
N GLY A 633 10.03 -22.86 -12.14
CA GLY A 633 9.80 -23.77 -11.02
C GLY A 633 11.00 -24.57 -10.52
N GLN A 634 12.20 -24.45 -11.13
CA GLN A 634 13.39 -25.22 -10.75
C GLN A 634 14.38 -24.47 -9.83
N ARG A 635 13.98 -23.33 -9.25
CA ARG A 635 14.85 -22.46 -8.45
C ARG A 635 15.24 -23.12 -7.10
N GLN A 636 16.51 -23.53 -6.98
CA GLN A 636 17.12 -23.95 -5.70
C GLN A 636 17.91 -22.83 -5.00
N GLN A 637 18.48 -21.90 -5.76
CA GLN A 637 19.19 -20.71 -5.25
C GLN A 637 18.96 -19.54 -6.20
N VAL A 638 18.81 -18.32 -5.67
CA VAL A 638 18.78 -17.09 -6.48
C VAL A 638 20.23 -16.67 -6.77
N ARG A 639 20.56 -16.38 -8.03
CA ARG A 639 21.90 -15.91 -8.43
C ARG A 639 21.78 -14.64 -9.26
N GLY A 640 21.66 -13.52 -8.57
CA GLY A 640 21.50 -12.20 -9.18
C GLY A 640 22.68 -11.79 -10.06
N ALA A 641 22.39 -11.10 -11.15
CA ALA A 641 23.35 -10.44 -12.04
C ALA A 641 22.78 -9.13 -12.60
N ILE A 642 23.64 -8.23 -13.07
CA ILE A 642 23.24 -6.93 -13.65
C ILE A 642 23.90 -6.75 -15.02
N GLU A 643 23.09 -6.65 -16.08
CA GLU A 643 23.53 -6.18 -17.40
C GLU A 643 23.27 -4.67 -17.54
N ARG A 644 24.09 -3.97 -18.32
CA ARG A 644 24.06 -2.51 -18.43
C ARG A 644 24.19 -2.01 -19.86
N LEU A 645 23.41 -0.99 -20.23
CA LEU A 645 23.48 -0.30 -21.53
C LEU A 645 23.42 1.22 -21.32
N ARG A 646 24.34 1.97 -21.93
CA ARG A 646 24.32 3.45 -21.91
C ARG A 646 23.53 3.98 -23.11
N LEU A 647 22.54 4.83 -22.88
CA LEU A 647 21.84 5.53 -23.95
C LEU A 647 22.75 6.58 -24.62
N SER A 648 22.50 6.91 -25.88
CA SER A 648 23.21 7.99 -26.58
C SER A 648 22.62 9.35 -26.19
N GLY A 649 23.45 10.40 -26.15
CA GLY A 649 23.00 11.76 -25.83
C GLY A 649 21.92 12.27 -26.78
N ASP A 650 22.05 11.95 -28.08
CA ASP A 650 21.05 12.23 -29.11
C ASP A 650 19.69 11.57 -28.81
N LEU A 651 19.67 10.30 -28.41
CA LEU A 651 18.44 9.62 -28.01
C LEU A 651 17.87 10.20 -26.70
N ILE A 652 18.72 10.55 -25.74
CA ILE A 652 18.30 11.16 -24.46
C ILE A 652 17.60 12.51 -24.72
N GLU A 653 18.15 13.37 -25.57
CA GLU A 653 17.52 14.65 -25.88
C GLU A 653 16.23 14.47 -26.70
N ARG A 654 16.18 13.57 -27.70
CA ARG A 654 14.93 13.23 -28.40
C ARG A 654 13.86 12.65 -27.48
N LEU A 655 14.23 11.86 -26.47
CA LEU A 655 13.31 11.36 -25.44
C LEU A 655 12.86 12.47 -24.48
N ARG A 656 13.73 13.42 -24.14
CA ARG A 656 13.39 14.61 -23.35
C ARG A 656 12.44 15.51 -24.12
N GLU A 657 12.71 15.83 -25.38
CA GLU A 657 11.79 16.52 -26.30
C GLU A 657 10.43 15.80 -26.36
N ARG A 658 10.44 14.48 -26.57
CA ARG A 658 9.20 13.69 -26.67
C ARG A 658 8.38 13.71 -25.39
N SER A 659 8.99 13.38 -24.25
CA SER A 659 8.32 13.39 -22.93
C SER A 659 7.67 14.74 -22.67
N ARG A 660 8.44 15.82 -22.87
CA ARG A 660 7.99 17.19 -22.70
C ARG A 660 6.86 17.57 -23.67
N SER A 661 6.95 17.20 -24.95
CA SER A 661 5.91 17.46 -25.97
C SER A 661 4.58 16.73 -25.71
N ALA A 662 4.62 15.64 -24.95
CA ALA A 662 3.45 14.88 -24.52
C ALA A 662 2.98 15.28 -23.10
N ASN A 663 3.64 16.25 -22.46
CA ASN A 663 3.45 16.66 -21.07
C ASN A 663 3.48 15.48 -20.07
N VAL A 664 4.50 14.63 -20.19
CA VAL A 664 4.76 13.49 -19.30
C VAL A 664 6.22 13.52 -18.80
N THR A 665 6.49 12.82 -17.71
CA THR A 665 7.86 12.66 -17.21
C THR A 665 8.66 11.64 -18.03
N MET A 666 9.99 11.72 -17.98
CA MET A 666 10.88 10.67 -18.54
C MET A 666 10.57 9.29 -17.93
N TYR A 667 10.23 9.23 -16.64
CA TYR A 667 9.78 8.03 -15.95
C TYR A 667 8.51 7.44 -16.59
N MET A 668 7.47 8.25 -16.82
CA MET A 668 6.24 7.81 -17.48
C MET A 668 6.46 7.34 -18.92
N LEU A 669 7.33 8.03 -19.68
CA LEU A 669 7.66 7.61 -21.06
C LEU A 669 8.42 6.28 -21.09
N THR A 670 9.38 6.11 -20.21
CA THR A 670 10.18 4.88 -20.14
C THR A 670 9.38 3.71 -19.54
N LEU A 671 8.46 3.96 -18.62
CA LEU A 671 7.47 2.97 -18.16
C LEU A 671 6.51 2.56 -19.28
N ALA A 672 6.03 3.51 -20.10
CA ALA A 672 5.22 3.21 -21.28
C ALA A 672 5.97 2.31 -22.28
N ALA A 673 7.25 2.61 -22.54
CA ALA A 673 8.14 1.75 -23.33
C ALA A 673 8.30 0.34 -22.74
N PHE A 674 8.28 0.21 -21.41
CA PHE A 674 8.42 -1.08 -20.74
C PHE A 674 7.13 -1.90 -20.78
N ALA A 675 5.98 -1.24 -20.67
CA ALA A 675 4.68 -1.87 -20.92
C ALA A 675 4.57 -2.40 -22.36
N VAL A 676 5.01 -1.61 -23.35
CA VAL A 676 5.11 -2.08 -24.75
C VAL A 676 6.03 -3.30 -24.83
N LEU A 677 7.22 -3.27 -24.23
CA LEU A 677 8.15 -4.40 -24.25
C LEU A 677 7.52 -5.69 -23.70
N LEU A 678 6.80 -5.60 -22.59
CA LEU A 678 6.12 -6.76 -22.00
C LEU A 678 5.04 -7.32 -22.92
N GLU A 679 4.23 -6.47 -23.58
CA GLU A 679 3.23 -6.94 -24.57
C GLU A 679 3.91 -7.59 -25.78
N ARG A 680 4.94 -6.96 -26.37
CA ARG A 680 5.64 -7.52 -27.55
C ARG A 680 6.31 -8.88 -27.28
N TYR A 681 6.68 -9.17 -26.02
CA TYR A 681 7.27 -10.46 -25.61
C TYR A 681 6.24 -11.52 -25.16
N THR A 682 4.98 -11.17 -24.96
CA THR A 682 3.96 -12.07 -24.34
C THR A 682 2.65 -12.19 -25.12
N ASP A 683 2.35 -11.26 -26.03
CA ASP A 683 1.02 -11.06 -26.65
C ASP A 683 -0.11 -10.79 -25.63
N GLN A 684 0.24 -10.45 -24.38
CA GLN A 684 -0.71 -10.17 -23.30
C GLN A 684 -0.94 -8.67 -23.12
N GLN A 685 -2.20 -8.24 -23.22
CA GLN A 685 -2.61 -6.84 -23.24
C GLN A 685 -3.03 -6.28 -21.87
N ASP A 686 -3.19 -7.12 -20.84
CA ASP A 686 -3.40 -6.70 -19.45
C ASP A 686 -2.10 -6.97 -18.68
N LEU A 687 -1.51 -5.92 -18.13
CA LEU A 687 -0.16 -5.91 -17.56
C LEU A 687 -0.23 -5.30 -16.16
N THR A 688 0.56 -5.82 -15.21
CA THR A 688 0.82 -5.12 -13.94
C THR A 688 2.31 -5.09 -13.65
N ILE A 689 2.81 -3.88 -13.38
CA ILE A 689 4.23 -3.57 -13.21
C ILE A 689 4.42 -2.99 -11.81
N GLY A 690 5.39 -3.50 -11.06
CA GLY A 690 5.78 -2.91 -9.78
C GLY A 690 6.71 -1.71 -9.98
N SER A 691 6.58 -0.68 -9.16
CA SER A 691 7.47 0.50 -9.17
C SER A 691 7.65 1.05 -7.75
N PRO A 692 8.83 1.58 -7.36
CA PRO A 692 9.04 2.13 -6.03
C PRO A 692 8.45 3.53 -5.91
N SER A 693 7.63 3.76 -4.89
CA SER A 693 7.40 5.11 -4.35
C SER A 693 8.45 5.43 -3.30
N ALA A 694 8.79 6.72 -3.13
CA ALA A 694 9.65 7.19 -2.05
C ALA A 694 8.92 7.26 -0.70
N ASN A 695 7.59 7.47 -0.70
CA ASN A 695 6.72 7.58 0.49
C ASN A 695 7.28 8.49 1.60
N ARG A 696 7.81 9.66 1.21
CA ARG A 696 8.41 10.65 2.10
C ARG A 696 7.70 12.00 2.00
N SER A 697 7.44 12.60 3.16
CA SER A 697 7.06 14.01 3.30
C SER A 697 8.30 14.84 3.61
N SER A 698 8.19 16.17 3.63
CA SER A 698 9.29 17.06 4.06
C SER A 698 9.75 16.88 5.52
N GLN A 699 9.04 16.10 6.34
CA GLN A 699 9.50 15.70 7.68
C GLN A 699 10.34 14.42 7.64
N THR A 700 9.98 13.45 6.78
CA THR A 700 10.63 12.14 6.69
C THR A 700 11.72 12.09 5.62
N GLU A 701 11.80 13.07 4.74
CA GLU A 701 12.90 13.27 3.76
C GLU A 701 14.33 13.21 4.36
N PRO A 702 14.64 13.80 5.55
CA PRO A 702 15.95 13.70 6.18
C PRO A 702 16.15 12.45 7.07
N VAL A 703 15.13 11.61 7.27
CA VAL A 703 15.15 10.49 8.22
C VAL A 703 15.65 9.20 7.54
N ILE A 704 16.54 8.46 8.21
CA ILE A 704 16.95 7.12 7.75
C ILE A 704 15.92 6.07 8.17
N GLY A 705 15.50 5.23 7.24
CA GLY A 705 14.56 4.13 7.48
C GLY A 705 13.94 3.59 6.19
N PRO A 706 13.23 2.46 6.22
CA PRO A 706 12.49 1.96 5.07
C PRO A 706 11.17 2.72 4.92
N PHE A 707 11.20 3.83 4.18
CA PHE A 707 9.98 4.51 3.75
C PHE A 707 9.53 4.01 2.38
N SER A 708 10.48 3.78 1.46
CA SER A 708 10.17 3.35 0.10
C SER A 708 9.43 2.01 0.06
N GLY A 709 8.28 2.00 -0.60
CA GLY A 709 7.41 0.85 -0.78
C GLY A 709 6.97 0.70 -2.24
N PRO A 710 6.64 -0.52 -2.70
CA PRO A 710 6.25 -0.76 -4.08
C PRO A 710 4.77 -0.40 -4.32
N ILE A 711 4.48 0.24 -5.45
CA ILE A 711 3.13 0.40 -5.99
C ILE A 711 2.92 -0.54 -7.20
N ALA A 712 1.67 -0.96 -7.43
CA ALA A 712 1.29 -1.81 -8.54
C ALA A 712 0.58 -1.00 -9.63
N ILE A 713 1.25 -0.74 -10.74
CA ILE A 713 0.70 0.02 -11.88
C ILE A 713 0.12 -0.99 -12.88
N ARG A 714 -1.22 -1.07 -12.95
CA ARG A 714 -1.93 -1.91 -13.92
C ARG A 714 -2.28 -1.12 -15.18
N LEU A 715 -1.99 -1.70 -16.34
CA LEU A 715 -2.13 -1.08 -17.66
C LEU A 715 -2.86 -2.03 -18.62
N SER A 716 -3.75 -1.49 -19.46
CA SER A 716 -4.39 -2.25 -20.53
C SER A 716 -4.01 -1.67 -21.89
N LEU A 717 -3.31 -2.48 -22.70
CA LEU A 717 -2.92 -2.16 -24.07
C LEU A 717 -3.89 -2.78 -25.10
N ALA A 718 -5.14 -3.01 -24.69
CA ALA A 718 -6.15 -3.64 -25.53
C ALA A 718 -6.52 -2.77 -26.74
N GLY A 719 -6.80 -3.42 -27.88
CA GLY A 719 -7.27 -2.76 -29.10
C GLY A 719 -6.19 -2.19 -30.02
N GLN A 720 -4.93 -2.63 -29.88
CA GLN A 720 -3.78 -2.21 -30.70
C GLN A 720 -3.54 -0.69 -30.71
N PRO A 721 -3.29 -0.08 -29.54
CA PRO A 721 -3.04 1.36 -29.40
C PRO A 721 -1.78 1.83 -30.15
N ARG A 722 -1.73 3.14 -30.43
CA ARG A 722 -0.51 3.83 -30.87
C ARG A 722 0.44 4.01 -29.69
N LEU A 723 1.73 4.17 -29.98
CA LEU A 723 2.73 4.52 -28.96
C LEU A 723 2.35 5.79 -28.16
N SER A 724 1.73 6.78 -28.80
CA SER A 724 1.18 7.98 -28.18
C SER A 724 0.01 7.72 -27.23
N ASP A 725 -0.84 6.73 -27.52
CA ASP A 725 -1.97 6.36 -26.67
C ASP A 725 -1.53 5.52 -25.48
N VAL A 726 -0.56 4.60 -25.67
CA VAL A 726 0.09 3.88 -24.56
C VAL A 726 0.77 4.86 -23.60
N LEU A 727 1.46 5.87 -24.13
CA LEU A 727 2.11 6.92 -23.34
C LEU A 727 1.09 7.70 -22.49
N ARG A 728 -0.04 8.12 -23.09
CA ARG A 728 -1.12 8.84 -22.39
C ARG A 728 -1.77 7.96 -21.31
N HIS A 729 -2.01 6.68 -21.61
CA HIS A 729 -2.61 5.74 -20.65
C HIS A 729 -1.67 5.47 -19.47
N ALA A 730 -0.39 5.17 -19.74
CA ALA A 730 0.62 4.91 -18.72
C ALA A 730 0.83 6.12 -17.82
N SER A 731 0.89 7.34 -18.37
CA SER A 731 0.98 8.58 -17.60
C SER A 731 -0.16 8.70 -16.58
N ARG A 732 -1.42 8.60 -17.02
CA ARG A 732 -2.59 8.71 -16.14
C ARG A 732 -2.57 7.66 -15.03
N MET A 733 -2.43 6.37 -15.37
CA MET A 733 -2.41 5.31 -14.36
C MET A 733 -1.23 5.43 -13.38
N THR A 734 -0.13 6.06 -13.80
CA THR A 734 1.02 6.35 -12.93
C THR A 734 0.72 7.45 -11.92
N MET A 735 0.01 8.51 -12.33
CA MET A 735 -0.39 9.59 -11.41
C MET A 735 -1.43 9.10 -10.42
N ASP A 736 -2.50 8.47 -10.91
CA ASP A 736 -3.54 7.83 -10.08
C ASP A 736 -2.90 6.88 -9.02
N ALA A 737 -1.86 6.13 -9.40
CA ALA A 737 -1.16 5.20 -8.50
C ALA A 737 -0.19 5.89 -7.52
N LEU A 738 0.35 7.06 -7.86
CA LEU A 738 1.24 7.84 -6.99
C LEU A 738 0.45 8.61 -5.92
N ASP A 739 -0.72 9.16 -6.26
CA ASP A 739 -1.60 9.88 -5.33
C ASP A 739 -2.10 8.98 -4.18
N HIS A 740 -2.12 7.66 -4.38
CA HIS A 740 -2.44 6.68 -3.34
C HIS A 740 -1.25 5.84 -2.83
N ALA A 741 0.00 6.17 -3.21
CA ALA A 741 1.19 5.40 -2.86
C ALA A 741 1.55 5.38 -1.37
N VAL A 742 1.07 6.38 -0.59
CA VAL A 742 1.27 6.48 0.86
C VAL A 742 0.71 5.27 1.63
N PHE A 743 -0.29 4.57 1.07
CA PHE A 743 -0.91 3.42 1.72
C PHE A 743 -0.02 2.15 1.58
N PRO A 744 0.34 1.47 2.68
CA PRO A 744 1.25 0.31 2.66
C PRO A 744 0.81 -0.84 1.75
N PHE A 745 1.71 -1.25 0.86
CA PHE A 745 1.53 -2.34 -0.10
C PHE A 745 1.14 -3.67 0.54
N GLU A 746 1.68 -3.93 1.73
CA GLU A 746 1.42 -5.11 2.54
C GLU A 746 -0.06 -5.22 2.93
N SER A 747 -0.67 -4.07 3.27
CA SER A 747 -2.08 -3.96 3.64
C SER A 747 -3.00 -4.13 2.43
N ILE A 748 -2.53 -3.77 1.22
CA ILE A 748 -3.21 -4.09 -0.05
C ILE A 748 -3.15 -5.60 -0.30
N MET A 749 -1.95 -6.20 -0.26
CA MET A 749 -1.75 -7.64 -0.49
C MET A 749 -2.61 -8.50 0.43
N ALA A 750 -2.69 -8.17 1.72
CA ALA A 750 -3.46 -8.90 2.71
C ALA A 750 -4.98 -8.95 2.41
N GLN A 751 -5.50 -8.01 1.61
CA GLN A 751 -6.93 -7.97 1.24
C GLN A 751 -7.23 -8.58 -0.13
N LEU A 752 -6.27 -8.55 -1.08
CA LEU A 752 -6.49 -9.09 -2.43
C LEU A 752 -6.53 -10.63 -2.50
N LYS A 753 -6.08 -11.37 -1.48
CA LYS A 753 -6.14 -12.86 -1.35
C LYS A 753 -5.74 -13.61 -2.65
N MET A 754 -4.63 -13.17 -3.27
CA MET A 754 -4.30 -13.54 -4.65
C MET A 754 -3.58 -14.88 -4.75
N ARG A 755 -4.03 -15.78 -5.65
CA ARG A 755 -3.40 -17.09 -5.90
C ARG A 755 -2.15 -17.01 -6.77
N SER A 756 -1.07 -17.69 -6.39
CA SER A 756 0.07 -17.89 -7.32
C SER A 756 -0.34 -18.81 -8.47
N ILE A 757 0.13 -18.51 -9.67
CA ILE A 757 -0.12 -19.32 -10.87
C ILE A 757 1.22 -19.82 -11.39
N ARG A 758 1.42 -21.15 -11.37
CA ARG A 758 2.68 -21.82 -11.78
C ARG A 758 3.92 -21.27 -11.04
N GLY A 759 3.77 -20.91 -9.77
CA GLY A 759 4.82 -20.31 -8.94
C GLY A 759 5.16 -18.83 -9.21
N ARG A 760 4.42 -18.13 -10.07
CA ARG A 760 4.56 -16.67 -10.29
C ARG A 760 3.61 -15.88 -9.36
N ASN A 761 4.08 -14.73 -8.85
CA ASN A 761 3.26 -13.79 -8.08
C ASN A 761 2.31 -13.04 -9.03
N PRO A 762 0.98 -13.05 -8.83
CA PRO A 762 0.03 -12.42 -9.74
C PRO A 762 0.00 -10.89 -9.67
N LEU A 763 0.55 -10.26 -8.64
CA LEU A 763 0.45 -8.80 -8.50
C LEU A 763 1.43 -8.06 -9.43
N PHE A 764 2.67 -8.53 -9.54
CA PHE A 764 3.58 -8.20 -10.63
C PHE A 764 4.78 -9.17 -10.62
N GLN A 765 5.27 -9.53 -11.81
CA GLN A 765 6.49 -10.33 -11.99
C GLN A 765 7.71 -9.46 -12.35
N PHE A 766 7.45 -8.21 -12.74
CA PHE A 766 8.41 -7.23 -13.25
C PHE A 766 8.43 -5.98 -12.39
N TYR A 767 9.61 -5.40 -12.22
CA TYR A 767 9.82 -4.18 -11.46
C TYR A 767 10.51 -3.12 -12.32
N PHE A 768 10.03 -1.89 -12.26
CA PHE A 768 10.51 -0.78 -13.07
C PHE A 768 10.79 0.45 -12.20
N LEU A 769 11.94 1.09 -12.37
CA LEU A 769 12.29 2.31 -11.64
C LEU A 769 13.12 3.29 -12.47
N TYR A 770 12.94 4.58 -12.22
CA TYR A 770 13.70 5.67 -12.83
C TYR A 770 14.17 6.61 -11.72
N GLN A 771 15.47 6.84 -11.59
CA GLN A 771 16.04 7.71 -10.56
C GLN A 771 17.38 8.30 -10.98
N SER A 772 17.74 9.47 -10.46
CA SER A 772 19.14 9.91 -10.44
C SER A 772 19.94 9.04 -9.47
N ALA A 773 21.23 8.82 -9.73
CA ALA A 773 22.09 8.04 -8.87
C ALA A 773 22.20 8.67 -7.47
N PHE A 774 21.78 7.94 -6.43
CA PHE A 774 21.90 8.33 -5.02
C PHE A 774 23.35 8.59 -4.58
N LEU A 775 24.31 7.89 -5.22
CA LEU A 775 25.74 8.07 -5.03
C LEU A 775 26.32 8.81 -6.24
N GLN A 776 27.00 9.93 -6.00
CA GLN A 776 27.65 10.74 -7.04
C GLN A 776 29.11 11.01 -6.69
N ARG A 777 29.93 11.40 -7.69
CA ARG A 777 31.30 11.85 -7.41
C ARG A 777 31.23 13.13 -6.58
N ARG A 778 32.04 13.21 -5.52
CA ARG A 778 32.22 14.43 -4.72
C ARG A 778 33.65 14.54 -4.21
N GLU A 779 33.98 15.69 -3.67
CA GLU A 779 35.27 15.95 -3.03
C GLU A 779 34.99 16.39 -1.59
N ALA A 780 35.79 15.92 -0.64
CA ALA A 780 35.63 16.18 0.80
C ALA A 780 36.98 16.05 1.53
N GLY A 781 37.36 17.02 2.34
CA GLY A 781 38.60 16.98 3.16
C GLY A 781 39.89 16.73 2.37
N GLY A 782 39.97 17.16 1.10
CA GLY A 782 41.08 16.87 0.18
C GLY A 782 41.03 15.51 -0.51
N LEU A 783 39.97 14.73 -0.29
CA LEU A 783 39.72 13.43 -0.92
C LEU A 783 38.83 13.55 -2.15
N VAL A 784 39.07 12.71 -3.16
CA VAL A 784 38.16 12.51 -4.30
C VAL A 784 37.40 11.21 -4.09
N ILE A 785 36.08 11.30 -3.92
CA ILE A 785 35.18 10.18 -3.60
C ILE A 785 34.37 9.82 -4.85
N THR A 786 34.45 8.56 -5.28
CA THR A 786 33.84 8.07 -6.52
C THR A 786 33.01 6.81 -6.28
N PRO A 787 31.71 6.78 -6.64
CA PRO A 787 30.87 5.60 -6.42
C PRO A 787 31.27 4.42 -7.30
N VAL A 788 31.50 3.27 -6.67
CA VAL A 788 31.76 1.99 -7.34
C VAL A 788 30.42 1.42 -7.85
N PRO A 789 30.36 0.76 -9.02
CA PRO A 789 29.12 0.15 -9.50
C PRO A 789 28.62 -0.95 -8.55
N SER A 790 27.33 -0.93 -8.19
CA SER A 790 26.73 -1.95 -7.33
C SER A 790 26.77 -3.35 -7.95
N ILE A 791 26.83 -4.37 -7.09
CA ILE A 791 26.75 -5.80 -7.42
C ILE A 791 25.39 -6.30 -6.95
N SER A 792 24.75 -7.19 -7.71
CA SER A 792 23.50 -7.82 -7.28
C SER A 792 23.73 -8.83 -6.16
N VAL A 793 22.88 -8.79 -5.13
CA VAL A 793 22.77 -9.80 -4.06
C VAL A 793 21.64 -10.81 -4.32
N GLY A 794 20.89 -10.64 -5.42
CA GLY A 794 19.70 -11.42 -5.76
C GLY A 794 18.44 -10.57 -5.81
N ASN A 795 17.61 -10.82 -6.83
CA ASN A 795 16.36 -10.08 -7.09
C ASN A 795 15.14 -10.97 -6.75
N PRO A 796 14.13 -10.49 -5.99
CA PRO A 796 12.89 -11.23 -5.76
C PRO A 796 11.93 -11.27 -6.96
N PHE A 797 12.13 -10.40 -7.96
CA PHE A 797 11.35 -10.33 -9.21
C PHE A 797 12.02 -11.17 -10.31
N GLU A 798 11.30 -11.49 -11.38
CA GLU A 798 11.93 -12.22 -12.51
C GLU A 798 12.90 -11.30 -13.27
N LEU A 799 12.53 -10.03 -13.45
CA LEU A 799 13.36 -9.00 -14.04
C LEU A 799 13.05 -7.62 -13.42
N GLN A 800 14.09 -6.90 -13.02
CA GLN A 800 14.03 -5.50 -12.59
C GLN A 800 14.76 -4.62 -13.62
N LEU A 801 14.08 -3.62 -14.18
CA LEU A 801 14.66 -2.61 -15.08
C LEU A 801 14.79 -1.27 -14.33
N ALA A 802 16.02 -0.81 -14.16
CA ALA A 802 16.36 0.42 -13.46
C ALA A 802 17.07 1.40 -14.41
N ILE A 803 16.44 2.56 -14.64
CA ILE A 803 17.02 3.66 -15.41
C ILE A 803 17.67 4.64 -14.44
N ILE A 804 18.99 4.80 -14.58
CA ILE A 804 19.83 5.57 -13.66
C ILE A 804 20.49 6.73 -14.40
N GLU A 805 20.17 7.97 -14.01
CA GLU A 805 20.93 9.15 -14.45
C GLU A 805 22.16 9.37 -13.57
N ARG A 806 23.36 9.51 -14.17
CA ARG A 806 24.62 9.77 -13.44
C ARG A 806 25.52 10.70 -14.24
N GLY A 807 25.79 11.90 -13.70
CA GLY A 807 26.74 12.85 -14.31
C GLY A 807 26.36 13.35 -15.71
N GLY A 808 25.07 13.36 -16.05
CA GLY A 808 24.57 13.69 -17.39
C GLY A 808 24.39 12.50 -18.34
N GLU A 809 24.93 11.32 -17.98
CA GLU A 809 24.65 10.07 -18.70
C GLU A 809 23.36 9.40 -18.20
N VAL A 810 22.68 8.66 -19.08
CA VAL A 810 21.52 7.82 -18.72
C VAL A 810 21.85 6.36 -19.02
N TRP A 811 21.73 5.50 -18.00
CA TRP A 811 22.05 4.08 -18.06
C TRP A 811 20.82 3.22 -17.80
N LEU A 812 20.57 2.26 -18.69
CA LEU A 812 19.68 1.13 -18.44
C LEU A 812 20.45 0.06 -17.66
N ASN A 813 19.92 -0.40 -16.53
CA ASN A 813 20.44 -1.53 -15.78
C ASN A 813 19.32 -2.57 -15.67
N VAL A 814 19.56 -3.81 -16.11
CA VAL A 814 18.64 -4.92 -15.89
C VAL A 814 19.24 -5.87 -14.88
N GLU A 815 18.53 -6.06 -13.77
CA GLU A 815 18.88 -7.01 -12.71
C GLU A 815 17.95 -8.23 -12.75
N TYR A 816 18.54 -9.42 -12.80
CA TYR A 816 17.86 -10.68 -13.13
C TYR A 816 18.47 -11.86 -12.38
N ASP A 817 17.70 -12.95 -12.25
CA ASP A 817 18.19 -14.23 -11.73
C ASP A 817 18.81 -15.06 -12.86
N ARG A 818 20.08 -15.48 -12.70
CA ARG A 818 20.75 -16.42 -13.60
C ARG A 818 20.17 -17.84 -13.53
N GLY A 819 19.29 -18.12 -12.56
CA GLY A 819 18.42 -19.30 -12.56
C GLY A 819 17.23 -19.21 -13.53
N LEU A 820 17.04 -18.09 -14.23
CA LEU A 820 15.97 -17.86 -15.21
C LEU A 820 16.48 -17.42 -16.58
N PHE A 821 17.50 -16.56 -16.63
CA PHE A 821 17.97 -15.94 -17.88
C PHE A 821 19.49 -16.04 -18.07
N GLU A 822 19.92 -16.17 -19.32
CA GLU A 822 21.32 -16.05 -19.72
C GLU A 822 21.71 -14.59 -20.04
N PRO A 823 22.97 -14.19 -19.80
CA PRO A 823 23.45 -12.83 -20.09
C PRO A 823 23.31 -12.37 -21.55
N THR A 824 23.17 -13.31 -22.50
CA THR A 824 22.86 -13.01 -23.91
C THR A 824 21.41 -12.57 -24.10
N SER A 825 20.47 -13.23 -23.44
CA SER A 825 19.03 -12.97 -23.58
C SER A 825 18.66 -11.63 -22.96
N ILE A 826 19.25 -11.28 -21.81
CA ILE A 826 19.08 -9.95 -21.18
C ILE A 826 19.64 -8.82 -22.05
N ARG A 827 20.79 -9.00 -22.72
CA ARG A 827 21.35 -7.98 -23.63
C ARG A 827 20.50 -7.79 -24.90
N ASN A 828 19.83 -8.83 -25.37
CA ASN A 828 18.84 -8.72 -26.44
C ASN A 828 17.60 -7.93 -25.99
N ILE A 829 17.09 -8.19 -24.79
CA ILE A 829 15.98 -7.42 -24.17
C ILE A 829 16.35 -5.94 -24.02
N LEU A 830 17.56 -5.62 -23.53
CA LEU A 830 18.07 -4.25 -23.43
C LEU A 830 18.17 -3.53 -24.78
N SER A 831 18.69 -4.19 -25.81
CA SER A 831 18.76 -3.64 -27.17
C SER A 831 17.36 -3.39 -27.75
N TYR A 832 16.42 -4.32 -27.54
CA TYR A 832 15.04 -4.18 -28.00
C TYR A 832 14.30 -3.03 -27.30
N TYR A 833 14.51 -2.87 -26.00
CA TYR A 833 13.99 -1.74 -25.24
C TYR A 833 14.51 -0.40 -25.76
N GLN A 834 15.80 -0.30 -26.12
CA GLN A 834 16.34 0.90 -26.76
C GLN A 834 15.63 1.21 -28.08
N SER A 835 15.36 0.21 -28.93
CA SER A 835 14.61 0.41 -30.17
C SER A 835 13.16 0.85 -29.94
N ILE A 836 12.49 0.39 -28.87
CA ILE A 836 11.16 0.90 -28.49
C ILE A 836 11.25 2.38 -28.08
N LEU A 837 12.28 2.78 -27.32
CA LEU A 837 12.51 4.19 -26.97
C LEU A 837 12.76 5.06 -28.22
N GLU A 838 13.54 4.56 -29.18
CA GLU A 838 13.79 5.23 -30.47
C GLU A 838 12.51 5.43 -31.29
N GLU A 839 11.63 4.41 -31.34
CA GLU A 839 10.32 4.47 -32.02
C GLU A 839 9.34 5.39 -31.30
N ILE A 840 9.28 5.40 -29.95
CA ILE A 840 8.45 6.33 -29.18
C ILE A 840 8.88 7.78 -29.39
N ALA A 841 10.19 8.02 -29.52
CA ALA A 841 10.74 9.34 -29.77
C ALA A 841 10.48 9.85 -31.20
N THR A 842 10.47 8.97 -32.21
CA THR A 842 10.44 9.36 -33.64
C THR A 842 9.11 9.10 -34.35
N ASN A 843 8.43 8.00 -34.06
CA ASN A 843 7.23 7.52 -34.76
C ASN A 843 6.04 7.33 -33.79
N PRO A 844 5.63 8.34 -33.01
CA PRO A 844 4.66 8.16 -31.91
C PRO A 844 3.25 7.72 -32.36
N ASP A 845 2.90 7.87 -33.63
CA ASP A 845 1.62 7.42 -34.20
C ASP A 845 1.63 5.97 -34.71
N LYS A 846 2.77 5.27 -34.62
CA LYS A 846 2.92 3.86 -34.96
C LYS A 846 2.13 2.98 -33.98
N GLN A 847 1.44 1.96 -34.49
CA GLN A 847 0.75 0.97 -33.65
C GLN A 847 1.77 -0.01 -33.04
N ILE A 848 1.47 -0.55 -31.86
CA ILE A 848 2.36 -1.55 -31.23
C ILE A 848 2.53 -2.82 -32.08
N SER A 849 1.51 -3.20 -32.88
CA SER A 849 1.58 -4.26 -33.90
C SER A 849 2.70 -4.07 -34.92
N ASP A 850 2.98 -2.82 -35.27
CA ASP A 850 3.82 -2.44 -36.42
C ASP A 850 5.30 -2.30 -36.02
N LEU A 851 5.61 -2.50 -34.73
CA LEU A 851 6.97 -2.64 -34.22
C LEU A 851 7.57 -3.97 -34.68
N THR A 852 8.85 -3.94 -35.03
CA THR A 852 9.67 -5.15 -35.26
C THR A 852 9.48 -6.13 -34.09
N PRO A 853 9.20 -7.41 -34.32
CA PRO A 853 9.05 -8.38 -33.22
C PRO A 853 10.37 -8.58 -32.48
N PRO A 854 10.33 -8.87 -31.16
CA PRO A 854 11.55 -9.10 -30.38
C PRO A 854 12.26 -10.39 -30.82
N PHE A 855 13.58 -10.43 -30.61
CA PHE A 855 14.31 -11.68 -30.75
C PHE A 855 14.02 -12.60 -29.56
N VAL A 856 13.32 -13.70 -29.82
CA VAL A 856 13.11 -14.80 -28.88
C VAL A 856 14.04 -15.94 -29.29
N SER A 857 14.95 -16.31 -28.39
CA SER A 857 15.84 -17.47 -28.59
C SER A 857 15.01 -18.76 -28.63
N GLN A 858 15.38 -19.75 -29.45
CA GLN A 858 14.74 -21.06 -29.45
C GLN A 858 15.23 -21.95 -28.28
N ALA A 859 15.17 -21.42 -27.06
CA ALA A 859 15.33 -22.15 -25.82
C ALA A 859 13.93 -22.53 -25.31
N LEU A 860 13.52 -23.79 -25.55
CA LEU A 860 12.20 -24.36 -25.21
C LEU A 860 10.99 -23.53 -25.71
N ALA A 861 10.48 -23.92 -26.88
CA ALA A 861 9.08 -23.64 -27.21
C ALA A 861 8.18 -24.10 -26.05
N PRO A 862 7.10 -23.36 -25.70
CA PRO A 862 6.34 -23.57 -24.47
C PRO A 862 5.93 -25.04 -24.34
N THR A 863 6.53 -25.73 -23.37
CA THR A 863 6.57 -27.20 -23.30
C THR A 863 5.15 -27.74 -23.44
N ALA A 864 4.88 -28.38 -24.59
CA ALA A 864 3.53 -28.65 -25.07
C ALA A 864 2.68 -29.23 -23.96
N MET A 865 1.70 -28.45 -23.49
CA MET A 865 1.13 -28.62 -22.15
C MET A 865 0.59 -30.04 -21.99
N ILE A 866 1.25 -30.83 -21.13
CA ILE A 866 0.49 -31.70 -20.26
C ILE A 866 -0.40 -30.72 -19.48
N PRO A 867 -1.72 -30.67 -19.72
CA PRO A 867 -2.57 -29.75 -18.97
C PRO A 867 -2.38 -30.10 -17.50
N ALA A 868 -2.12 -29.10 -16.66
CA ALA A 868 -1.88 -29.31 -15.23
C ALA A 868 -2.96 -30.25 -14.70
N ARG A 869 -2.57 -31.51 -14.46
CA ARG A 869 -3.51 -32.60 -14.27
C ARG A 869 -4.19 -32.30 -12.96
N ALA A 870 -5.44 -31.81 -13.03
CA ALA A 870 -6.15 -31.28 -11.88
C ALA A 870 -5.98 -32.25 -10.71
N GLU A 871 -5.12 -31.86 -9.76
CA GLU A 871 -4.64 -32.76 -8.72
C GLU A 871 -5.89 -33.33 -8.04
N GLU A 872 -5.95 -34.66 -7.97
CA GLU A 872 -7.20 -35.35 -7.65
C GLU A 872 -7.52 -35.11 -6.19
N PHE A 873 -8.25 -34.01 -5.94
CA PHE A 873 -8.41 -33.34 -4.66
C PHE A 873 -8.43 -34.35 -3.50
N LEU A 874 -7.44 -34.31 -2.63
CA LEU A 874 -7.37 -35.27 -1.53
C LEU A 874 -8.04 -34.66 -0.30
N ALA A 875 -9.16 -35.25 0.11
CA ALA A 875 -9.80 -34.94 1.38
C ALA A 875 -8.92 -35.41 2.56
N PRO A 876 -8.95 -34.73 3.72
CA PRO A 876 -8.12 -35.08 4.87
C PRO A 876 -8.41 -36.50 5.38
N ARG A 877 -7.35 -37.30 5.48
CA ARG A 877 -7.34 -38.73 5.83
C ARG A 877 -7.20 -38.92 7.34
N ASN A 878 -6.42 -38.07 7.99
CA ASN A 878 -6.15 -38.08 9.44
C ASN A 878 -6.54 -36.75 10.13
N LEU A 879 -6.41 -36.68 11.45
CA LEU A 879 -6.85 -35.53 12.26
C LEU A 879 -5.93 -34.30 12.11
N ALA A 880 -4.62 -34.48 11.89
CA ALA A 880 -3.69 -33.37 11.68
C ALA A 880 -3.97 -32.68 10.35
N GLU A 881 -4.13 -33.47 9.28
CA GLU A 881 -4.62 -33.00 7.98
C GLU A 881 -5.98 -32.29 8.11
N ALA A 882 -6.93 -32.84 8.87
CA ALA A 882 -8.26 -32.23 9.01
C ALA A 882 -8.22 -30.88 9.76
N LYS A 883 -7.38 -30.76 10.80
CA LYS A 883 -7.11 -29.48 11.48
C LYS A 883 -6.43 -28.48 10.54
N LEU A 884 -5.38 -28.88 9.84
CA LEU A 884 -4.65 -28.02 8.90
C LEU A 884 -5.55 -27.55 7.74
N VAL A 885 -6.39 -28.44 7.18
CA VAL A 885 -7.42 -28.06 6.20
C VAL A 885 -8.36 -27.02 6.79
N SER A 886 -8.83 -27.17 8.04
CA SER A 886 -9.67 -26.13 8.66
C SER A 886 -8.91 -24.81 8.87
N VAL A 887 -7.63 -24.83 9.25
CA VAL A 887 -6.81 -23.61 9.37
C VAL A 887 -6.65 -22.94 8.00
N TRP A 888 -6.34 -23.71 6.95
CA TRP A 888 -6.17 -23.18 5.59
C TRP A 888 -7.49 -22.69 4.98
N GLU A 889 -8.62 -23.36 5.21
CA GLU A 889 -9.95 -22.90 4.81
C GLU A 889 -10.33 -21.59 5.52
N ARG A 890 -9.99 -21.42 6.81
CA ARG A 890 -10.14 -20.14 7.54
C ARG A 890 -9.22 -19.04 6.97
N LEU A 891 -7.95 -19.38 6.74
CA LEU A 891 -6.86 -18.45 6.43
C LEU A 891 -6.90 -17.93 4.98
N PHE A 892 -7.29 -18.78 4.04
CA PHE A 892 -7.50 -18.41 2.64
C PHE A 892 -8.96 -18.03 2.31
N ASP A 893 -9.90 -18.22 3.25
CA ASP A 893 -11.35 -17.99 3.05
C ASP A 893 -11.91 -18.83 1.88
N LEU A 894 -11.56 -20.11 1.90
CA LEU A 894 -11.89 -21.08 0.85
C LEU A 894 -12.89 -22.11 1.35
N PRO A 895 -13.95 -22.43 0.60
CA PRO A 895 -14.98 -23.38 1.02
C PRO A 895 -14.55 -24.86 0.92
N LYS A 896 -13.29 -25.12 0.52
CA LYS A 896 -12.72 -26.44 0.24
C LYS A 896 -11.20 -26.33 -0.01
N VAL A 897 -10.36 -26.98 0.81
CA VAL A 897 -8.91 -27.14 0.59
C VAL A 897 -8.52 -28.63 0.62
N GLY A 898 -7.69 -29.07 -0.34
CA GLY A 898 -7.17 -30.43 -0.42
C GLY A 898 -5.80 -30.58 0.23
N VAL A 899 -5.44 -31.80 0.68
CA VAL A 899 -4.18 -31.99 1.44
C VAL A 899 -2.91 -31.89 0.60
N ARG A 900 -3.03 -31.92 -0.74
CA ARG A 900 -1.93 -31.68 -1.69
C ARG A 900 -1.99 -30.30 -2.36
N ASP A 901 -2.96 -29.47 -2.00
CA ASP A 901 -2.99 -28.09 -2.48
C ASP A 901 -1.73 -27.36 -1.95
N ASP A 902 -1.02 -26.65 -2.83
CA ASP A 902 0.21 -25.95 -2.50
C ASP A 902 -0.06 -24.60 -1.81
N PHE A 903 0.64 -24.31 -0.72
CA PHE A 903 0.43 -23.10 0.07
C PHE A 903 0.51 -21.81 -0.77
N PHE A 904 1.50 -21.72 -1.67
CA PHE A 904 1.71 -20.53 -2.49
C PHE A 904 0.73 -20.49 -3.67
N GLU A 905 0.41 -21.63 -4.30
CA GLU A 905 -0.62 -21.67 -5.36
C GLU A 905 -2.05 -21.38 -4.85
N LEU A 906 -2.33 -21.66 -3.57
CA LEU A 906 -3.56 -21.17 -2.89
C LEU A 906 -3.53 -19.67 -2.56
N GLY A 907 -2.39 -19.01 -2.71
CA GLY A 907 -2.21 -17.57 -2.50
C GLY A 907 -1.38 -17.19 -1.27
N GLY A 908 -0.62 -18.15 -0.72
CA GLY A 908 0.27 -17.93 0.40
C GLY A 908 1.31 -16.85 0.11
N HIS A 909 1.48 -15.94 1.05
CA HIS A 909 2.55 -14.93 1.08
C HIS A 909 3.08 -14.79 2.51
N SER A 910 4.11 -13.96 2.73
CA SER A 910 4.88 -13.98 3.98
C SER A 910 4.05 -13.73 5.26
N LEU A 911 3.09 -12.80 5.20
CA LEU A 911 2.15 -12.53 6.29
C LEU A 911 1.22 -13.73 6.56
N LEU A 912 0.71 -14.38 5.50
CA LEU A 912 -0.12 -15.59 5.66
C LEU A 912 0.70 -16.77 6.19
N ALA A 913 1.99 -16.87 5.87
CA ALA A 913 2.88 -17.89 6.41
C ALA A 913 3.10 -17.69 7.93
N ALA A 914 3.29 -16.44 8.38
CA ALA A 914 3.36 -16.09 9.79
C ALA A 914 2.05 -16.43 10.53
N SER A 915 0.90 -16.01 9.99
CA SER A 915 -0.42 -16.35 10.53
C SER A 915 -0.68 -17.86 10.57
N LEU A 916 -0.20 -18.62 9.58
CA LEU A 916 -0.28 -20.08 9.56
C LEU A 916 0.56 -20.71 10.68
N SER A 917 1.80 -20.25 10.88
CA SER A 917 2.64 -20.77 11.98
C SER A 917 2.04 -20.45 13.35
N ALA A 918 1.48 -19.26 13.55
CA ALA A 918 0.80 -18.88 14.79
C ALA A 918 -0.46 -19.72 15.06
N GLU A 919 -1.30 -19.98 14.05
CA GLU A 919 -2.45 -20.89 14.18
C GLU A 919 -2.02 -22.35 14.39
N ILE A 920 -0.88 -22.79 13.83
CA ILE A 920 -0.31 -24.13 14.08
C ILE A 920 0.22 -24.24 15.52
N GLU A 921 1.00 -23.27 16.01
CA GLU A 921 1.52 -23.24 17.39
C GLU A 921 0.35 -23.29 18.40
N LYS A 922 -0.76 -22.62 18.09
CA LYS A 922 -2.02 -22.60 18.86
C LYS A 922 -2.86 -23.88 18.75
N GLU A 923 -3.00 -24.49 17.58
CA GLU A 923 -3.85 -25.68 17.36
C GLU A 923 -3.13 -27.01 17.67
N PHE A 924 -1.80 -27.02 17.71
CA PHE A 924 -0.99 -28.23 17.87
C PHE A 924 0.08 -28.16 18.98
N GLY A 925 0.43 -26.97 19.48
CA GLY A 925 1.53 -26.80 20.44
C GLY A 925 2.93 -26.95 19.83
N VAL A 926 3.05 -26.86 18.50
CA VAL A 926 4.31 -27.02 17.75
C VAL A 926 4.63 -25.72 17.03
N LYS A 927 5.75 -25.09 17.36
CA LYS A 927 6.22 -23.89 16.65
C LYS A 927 6.88 -24.28 15.33
N LEU A 928 6.26 -23.89 14.21
CA LEU A 928 6.77 -24.18 12.88
C LEU A 928 7.73 -23.08 12.41
N ASP A 929 8.96 -23.46 12.08
CA ASP A 929 9.90 -22.57 11.39
C ASP A 929 9.33 -22.21 10.00
N LEU A 930 9.27 -20.90 9.69
CA LEU A 930 8.74 -20.42 8.43
C LEU A 930 9.58 -20.88 7.22
N SER A 931 10.88 -21.14 7.40
CA SER A 931 11.73 -21.68 6.33
C SER A 931 11.21 -23.02 5.79
N LYS A 932 10.55 -23.83 6.65
CA LYS A 932 9.96 -25.12 6.28
C LYS A 932 8.89 -25.00 5.22
N LEU A 933 8.09 -23.92 5.22
CA LEU A 933 7.02 -23.73 4.25
C LEU A 933 7.55 -23.60 2.80
N LEU A 934 8.84 -23.32 2.57
CA LEU A 934 9.43 -23.35 1.23
C LEU A 934 9.70 -24.76 0.68
N VAL A 935 9.77 -25.77 1.56
CA VAL A 935 10.10 -27.17 1.22
C VAL A 935 8.86 -28.06 1.41
N ASP A 936 8.28 -27.98 2.61
CA ASP A 936 7.09 -28.69 3.06
C ASP A 936 5.87 -27.82 2.72
N ARG A 937 5.54 -27.74 1.42
CA ARG A 937 4.62 -26.75 0.82
C ARG A 937 3.14 -27.12 0.87
N THR A 938 2.79 -28.36 1.21
CA THR A 938 1.42 -28.89 1.24
C THR A 938 1.02 -29.33 2.65
N ILE A 939 -0.29 -29.45 2.89
CA ILE A 939 -0.82 -29.96 4.17
C ILE A 939 -0.34 -31.38 4.47
N GLU A 940 -0.21 -32.26 3.48
CA GLU A 940 0.34 -33.62 3.63
C GLU A 940 1.76 -33.59 4.22
N GLN A 941 2.61 -32.70 3.73
CA GLN A 941 3.99 -32.55 4.21
C GLN A 941 4.04 -31.90 5.61
N ILE A 942 3.29 -30.80 5.82
CA ILE A 942 3.25 -30.08 7.09
C ILE A 942 2.66 -30.97 8.21
N ALA A 943 1.66 -31.81 7.89
CA ALA A 943 1.12 -32.79 8.82
C ALA A 943 2.21 -33.77 9.28
N ALA A 944 3.02 -34.31 8.37
CA ALA A 944 4.11 -35.22 8.70
C ALA A 944 5.19 -34.57 9.59
N VAL A 945 5.51 -33.29 9.36
CA VAL A 945 6.41 -32.51 10.22
C VAL A 945 5.82 -32.34 11.63
N ILE A 946 4.54 -31.99 11.74
CA ILE A 946 3.85 -31.77 13.03
C ILE A 946 3.67 -33.06 13.82
N THR A 947 3.36 -34.19 13.19
CA THR A 947 3.15 -35.47 13.90
C THR A 947 4.45 -36.17 14.30
N GLY A 948 5.60 -35.69 13.83
CA GLY A 948 6.87 -36.40 13.89
C GLY A 948 6.90 -37.50 12.82
N GLY A 949 7.83 -37.40 11.87
CA GLY A 949 7.83 -38.21 10.65
C GLY A 949 7.98 -39.71 10.89
N ASP A 950 6.86 -40.44 10.89
CA ASP A 950 6.80 -41.90 10.81
C ASP A 950 6.67 -42.29 9.33
N ASP A 951 7.81 -42.35 8.65
CA ASP A 951 7.98 -42.32 7.18
C ASP A 951 7.59 -43.65 6.51
N SER A 952 6.32 -44.05 6.71
CA SER A 952 5.75 -45.33 6.33
C SER A 952 4.74 -45.17 5.18
N PRO A 953 4.80 -46.03 4.13
CA PRO A 953 4.03 -45.81 2.91
C PRO A 953 2.53 -46.13 3.08
N HIS A 954 1.74 -45.07 3.25
CA HIS A 954 0.26 -45.03 3.11
C HIS A 954 -0.49 -46.28 3.63
N SER A 955 -0.44 -46.51 4.93
CA SER A 955 -1.31 -47.49 5.61
C SER A 955 -2.75 -47.00 5.68
N SER A 956 -3.71 -47.90 5.50
CA SER A 956 -5.14 -47.64 5.76
C SER A 956 -5.47 -47.54 7.26
N LEU A 957 -4.53 -47.82 8.16
CA LEU A 957 -4.73 -47.83 9.61
C LEU A 957 -4.32 -46.48 10.23
N ILE A 958 -5.29 -45.79 10.84
CA ILE A 958 -5.09 -44.51 11.50
C ILE A 958 -5.19 -44.68 13.02
N SER A 959 -4.14 -44.36 13.76
CA SER A 959 -4.22 -44.28 15.23
C SER A 959 -5.13 -43.12 15.65
N LEU A 960 -6.25 -43.42 16.31
CA LEU A 960 -7.09 -42.41 16.97
C LEU A 960 -6.73 -42.29 18.46
N ARG A 961 -6.36 -43.42 19.09
CA ARG A 961 -5.65 -43.50 20.37
C ARG A 961 -4.91 -44.85 20.44
N ALA A 962 -3.59 -44.84 20.24
CA ALA A 962 -2.77 -46.04 20.37
C ALA A 962 -2.50 -46.45 21.83
N SER A 963 -2.61 -45.51 22.79
CA SER A 963 -2.36 -45.76 24.20
C SER A 963 -3.52 -46.48 24.91
N GLY A 964 -3.18 -47.40 25.81
CA GLY A 964 -4.12 -48.17 26.62
C GLY A 964 -3.60 -49.59 26.90
N THR A 965 -4.31 -50.34 27.73
CA THR A 965 -3.97 -51.72 28.12
C THR A 965 -5.04 -52.75 27.74
N LYS A 966 -6.22 -52.30 27.31
CA LYS A 966 -7.31 -53.16 26.84
C LYS A 966 -7.11 -53.59 25.39
N THR A 967 -7.72 -54.70 25.01
CA THR A 967 -7.87 -55.15 23.61
C THR A 967 -8.40 -53.99 22.73
N PRO A 968 -7.67 -53.54 21.71
CA PRO A 968 -8.05 -52.42 20.85
C PRO A 968 -9.42 -52.56 20.18
N LEU A 969 -10.03 -51.41 19.88
CA LEU A 969 -11.23 -51.31 19.05
C LEU A 969 -10.83 -50.85 17.63
N PHE A 970 -11.20 -51.63 16.61
CA PHE A 970 -10.93 -51.32 15.21
C PHE A 970 -12.20 -50.78 14.52
N CYS A 971 -12.12 -49.57 13.96
CA CYS A 971 -13.26 -48.76 13.54
C CYS A 971 -13.25 -48.47 12.03
N VAL A 972 -14.07 -49.18 11.26
CA VAL A 972 -14.09 -49.12 9.79
C VAL A 972 -14.82 -47.88 9.26
N HIS A 973 -14.22 -47.15 8.33
CA HIS A 973 -14.73 -45.89 7.79
C HIS A 973 -16.22 -45.90 7.38
N GLY A 974 -16.83 -44.72 7.46
CA GLY A 974 -18.17 -44.49 6.92
C GLY A 974 -18.21 -44.43 5.40
N GLY A 975 -19.40 -44.18 4.85
CA GLY A 975 -19.58 -43.98 3.40
C GLY A 975 -18.88 -42.74 2.81
N GLY A 976 -18.12 -41.98 3.60
CA GLY A 976 -17.23 -40.90 3.13
C GLY A 976 -15.77 -41.33 2.91
N GLY A 977 -15.38 -42.54 3.30
CA GLY A 977 -14.00 -43.06 3.19
C GLY A 977 -13.09 -42.75 4.40
N HIS A 978 -13.33 -41.66 5.12
CA HIS A 978 -12.53 -41.22 6.26
C HIS A 978 -13.00 -41.79 7.62
N VAL A 979 -12.11 -41.73 8.63
CA VAL A 979 -12.34 -42.26 9.99
C VAL A 979 -12.84 -41.22 11.00
N LEU A 980 -12.91 -39.93 10.63
CA LEU A 980 -13.24 -38.80 11.53
C LEU A 980 -14.54 -38.98 12.36
N ALA A 981 -15.50 -39.80 11.90
CA ALA A 981 -16.73 -40.10 12.64
C ALA A 981 -16.51 -40.86 13.98
N TYR A 982 -15.29 -41.32 14.26
CA TYR A 982 -14.94 -42.06 15.48
C TYR A 982 -14.16 -41.24 16.52
N GLU A 983 -13.80 -39.98 16.22
CA GLU A 983 -13.00 -39.15 17.14
C GLU A 983 -13.71 -38.93 18.49
N GLU A 984 -14.96 -38.47 18.45
CA GLU A 984 -15.76 -38.27 19.67
C GLU A 984 -16.08 -39.58 20.39
N LEU A 985 -16.19 -40.70 19.65
CA LEU A 985 -16.33 -42.02 20.27
C LEU A 985 -15.05 -42.44 21.00
N ALA A 986 -13.86 -42.15 20.44
CA ALA A 986 -12.59 -42.41 21.12
C ALA A 986 -12.44 -41.53 22.37
N LYS A 987 -12.83 -40.24 22.32
CA LYS A 987 -12.85 -39.34 23.47
C LYS A 987 -13.80 -39.83 24.57
N ALA A 988 -15.02 -40.25 24.22
CA ALA A 988 -16.03 -40.71 25.18
C ALA A 988 -15.79 -42.15 25.71
N LEU A 989 -14.89 -42.92 25.08
CA LEU A 989 -14.42 -44.22 25.58
C LEU A 989 -13.24 -44.03 26.56
N PRO A 990 -13.16 -44.82 27.66
CA PRO A 990 -12.11 -44.69 28.69
C PRO A 990 -10.69 -44.61 28.15
N HIS A 991 -9.83 -43.79 28.76
CA HIS A 991 -8.45 -43.55 28.32
C HIS A 991 -7.57 -44.81 28.22
N ASP A 992 -7.93 -45.91 28.89
CA ASP A 992 -7.21 -47.19 28.83
C ASP A 992 -7.63 -48.13 27.69
N GLN A 993 -8.58 -47.69 26.84
CA GLN A 993 -9.07 -48.40 25.66
C GLN A 993 -8.42 -47.83 24.38
N PRO A 994 -7.51 -48.56 23.70
CA PRO A 994 -6.99 -48.16 22.41
C PRO A 994 -8.07 -48.18 21.32
N VAL A 995 -7.98 -47.26 20.36
CA VAL A 995 -8.91 -47.13 19.23
C VAL A 995 -8.14 -46.81 17.95
N TYR A 996 -8.37 -47.60 16.90
CA TYR A 996 -7.76 -47.42 15.58
C TYR A 996 -8.85 -47.31 14.52
N GLY A 997 -8.76 -46.30 13.65
CA GLY A 997 -9.59 -46.16 12.48
C GLY A 997 -9.02 -46.95 11.29
N LEU A 998 -9.89 -47.44 10.41
CA LEU A 998 -9.52 -48.01 9.10
C LEU A 998 -10.11 -47.12 8.01
N ALA A 999 -9.25 -46.38 7.31
CA ALA A 999 -9.57 -45.45 6.23
C ALA A 999 -9.53 -46.14 4.85
N SER A 1000 -10.34 -45.62 3.93
CA SER A 1000 -10.50 -46.14 2.57
C SER A 1000 -9.23 -45.99 1.72
N PRO A 1001 -8.66 -47.07 1.16
CA PRO A 1001 -7.56 -47.00 0.20
C PRO A 1001 -7.96 -46.37 -1.16
N GLU A 1002 -9.25 -46.23 -1.44
CA GLU A 1002 -9.75 -45.49 -2.60
C GLU A 1002 -9.75 -43.97 -2.41
N LEU A 1003 -9.32 -43.45 -1.25
CA LEU A 1003 -9.13 -42.00 -1.08
C LEU A 1003 -7.90 -41.48 -1.83
N ASP A 1004 -6.88 -42.31 -2.07
CA ASP A 1004 -5.60 -41.88 -2.66
C ASP A 1004 -5.61 -41.79 -4.22
N GLY A 1005 -6.80 -41.79 -4.86
CA GLY A 1005 -7.03 -41.61 -6.31
C GLY A 1005 -6.54 -42.73 -7.25
N ALA A 1006 -5.39 -43.35 -6.95
CA ALA A 1006 -4.68 -44.24 -7.87
C ALA A 1006 -5.17 -45.71 -7.88
N ARG A 1007 -6.22 -46.08 -7.13
CA ARG A 1007 -6.60 -47.48 -6.91
C ARG A 1007 -7.97 -47.84 -7.50
N LYS A 1008 -8.03 -49.05 -8.08
CA LYS A 1008 -9.27 -49.69 -8.57
C LYS A 1008 -10.27 -49.85 -7.42
N VAL A 1009 -11.52 -49.42 -7.64
CA VAL A 1009 -12.66 -49.59 -6.73
C VAL A 1009 -12.75 -51.03 -6.21
N MET A 1010 -12.68 -51.22 -4.89
CA MET A 1010 -12.63 -52.54 -4.26
C MET A 1010 -14.02 -53.01 -3.83
N THR A 1011 -14.24 -54.33 -3.84
CA THR A 1011 -15.45 -54.94 -3.26
C THR A 1011 -15.35 -55.03 -1.74
N VAL A 1012 -16.49 -55.18 -1.05
CA VAL A 1012 -16.55 -55.37 0.42
C VAL A 1012 -15.63 -56.50 0.90
N ALA A 1013 -15.52 -57.60 0.14
CA ALA A 1013 -14.68 -58.74 0.48
C ALA A 1013 -13.17 -58.48 0.27
N GLU A 1014 -12.81 -57.59 -0.66
CA GLU A 1014 -11.42 -57.15 -0.87
C GLU A 1014 -11.01 -56.10 0.18
N LEU A 1015 -11.88 -55.14 0.50
CA LEU A 1015 -11.68 -54.18 1.60
C LEU A 1015 -11.52 -54.89 2.95
N ALA A 1016 -12.40 -55.85 3.25
CA ALA A 1016 -12.30 -56.64 4.48
C ALA A 1016 -10.98 -57.40 4.58
N ARG A 1017 -10.47 -57.96 3.47
CA ARG A 1017 -9.19 -58.67 3.45
C ARG A 1017 -8.00 -57.74 3.69
N LEU A 1018 -8.02 -56.55 3.09
CA LEU A 1018 -7.02 -55.52 3.35
C LEU A 1018 -7.06 -55.09 4.83
N TYR A 1019 -8.24 -54.73 5.35
CA TYR A 1019 -8.35 -54.28 6.73
C TYR A 1019 -7.99 -55.37 7.74
N ASN A 1020 -8.28 -56.64 7.45
CA ASN A 1020 -7.82 -57.77 8.26
C ASN A 1020 -6.28 -57.90 8.26
N SER A 1021 -5.57 -57.57 7.18
CA SER A 1021 -4.09 -57.56 7.18
C SER A 1021 -3.50 -56.33 7.86
N GLU A 1022 -4.18 -55.18 7.81
CA GLU A 1022 -3.76 -53.96 8.52
C GLU A 1022 -3.93 -54.10 10.05
N ILE A 1023 -5.08 -54.58 10.56
CA ILE A 1023 -5.27 -54.77 12.03
C ILE A 1023 -4.33 -55.81 12.61
N ARG A 1024 -3.94 -56.83 11.82
CA ARG A 1024 -2.94 -57.84 12.22
C ARG A 1024 -1.55 -57.26 12.49
N ARG A 1025 -1.24 -56.03 12.03
CA ARG A 1025 -0.01 -55.31 12.41
C ARG A 1025 -0.04 -54.77 13.84
N VAL A 1026 -1.22 -54.48 14.39
CA VAL A 1026 -1.41 -54.04 15.79
C VAL A 1026 -1.64 -55.24 16.71
N GLN A 1027 -2.44 -56.21 16.27
CA GLN A 1027 -2.81 -57.38 17.05
C GLN A 1027 -2.84 -58.61 16.14
N ALA A 1028 -1.78 -59.43 16.18
CA ALA A 1028 -1.58 -60.52 15.22
C ALA A 1028 -2.67 -61.62 15.26
N HIS A 1029 -3.32 -61.83 16.41
CA HIS A 1029 -4.36 -62.83 16.66
C HIS A 1029 -5.51 -62.23 17.49
N GLY A 1030 -6.65 -62.90 17.53
CA GLY A 1030 -7.83 -62.50 18.30
C GLY A 1030 -7.62 -62.57 19.82
N PRO A 1031 -8.57 -62.02 20.62
CA PRO A 1031 -9.90 -61.57 20.20
C PRO A 1031 -9.89 -60.21 19.51
N TYR A 1032 -10.58 -60.09 18.36
CA TYR A 1032 -10.78 -58.82 17.67
C TYR A 1032 -12.09 -58.15 18.08
N ARG A 1033 -12.06 -56.82 18.26
CA ARG A 1033 -13.22 -55.98 18.54
C ARG A 1033 -13.41 -55.02 17.36
N ILE A 1034 -14.48 -55.19 16.58
CA ILE A 1034 -14.66 -54.51 15.30
C ILE A 1034 -15.94 -53.68 15.33
N CYS A 1035 -15.83 -52.42 14.91
CA CYS A 1035 -16.91 -51.45 14.84
C CYS A 1035 -17.01 -50.86 13.43
N GLY A 1036 -18.23 -50.64 12.95
CA GLY A 1036 -18.47 -50.13 11.60
C GLY A 1036 -19.67 -49.19 11.53
N TYR A 1037 -19.46 -47.99 11.02
CA TYR A 1037 -20.44 -46.92 10.91
C TYR A 1037 -21.02 -46.82 9.50
N SER A 1038 -22.35 -46.81 9.39
CA SER A 1038 -23.04 -46.72 8.10
C SER A 1038 -22.54 -47.82 7.14
N PHE A 1039 -21.86 -47.48 6.04
CA PHE A 1039 -21.18 -48.45 5.16
C PHE A 1039 -20.19 -49.38 5.89
N GLY A 1040 -19.38 -48.83 6.80
CA GLY A 1040 -18.34 -49.57 7.51
C GLY A 1040 -18.86 -50.77 8.29
N GLY A 1041 -20.13 -50.77 8.72
CA GLY A 1041 -20.76 -51.93 9.37
C GLY A 1041 -20.87 -53.15 8.45
N VAL A 1042 -21.07 -52.94 7.14
CA VAL A 1042 -21.12 -54.02 6.14
C VAL A 1042 -19.73 -54.61 5.92
N VAL A 1043 -18.69 -53.77 5.92
CA VAL A 1043 -17.29 -54.22 5.83
C VAL A 1043 -16.85 -54.92 7.12
N ALA A 1044 -17.22 -54.40 8.29
CA ALA A 1044 -16.94 -55.02 9.60
C ALA A 1044 -17.56 -56.43 9.75
N LEU A 1045 -18.76 -56.65 9.19
CA LEU A 1045 -19.36 -57.99 9.10
C LEU A 1045 -18.49 -58.95 8.28
N GLU A 1046 -18.05 -58.52 7.09
CA GLU A 1046 -17.25 -59.34 6.18
C GLU A 1046 -15.84 -59.58 6.74
N MET A 1047 -15.24 -58.60 7.41
CA MET A 1047 -14.01 -58.76 8.20
C MET A 1047 -14.17 -59.85 9.25
N ALA A 1048 -15.22 -59.76 10.08
CA ALA A 1048 -15.53 -60.76 11.09
C ALA A 1048 -15.81 -62.15 10.49
N ARG A 1049 -16.45 -62.21 9.32
CA ARG A 1049 -16.70 -63.47 8.59
C ARG A 1049 -15.41 -64.14 8.13
N GLN A 1050 -14.46 -63.37 7.61
CA GLN A 1050 -13.14 -63.87 7.18
C GLN A 1050 -12.31 -64.31 8.41
N LEU A 1051 -12.22 -63.48 9.45
CA LEU A 1051 -11.50 -63.80 10.68
C LEU A 1051 -12.04 -65.08 11.38
N ILE A 1052 -13.36 -65.23 11.50
CA ILE A 1052 -13.96 -66.43 12.10
C ILE A 1052 -13.72 -67.68 11.22
N ALA A 1053 -13.69 -67.54 9.90
CA ALA A 1053 -13.33 -68.63 8.99
C ALA A 1053 -11.83 -69.00 9.07
N GLU A 1054 -10.97 -68.04 9.43
CA GLU A 1054 -9.55 -68.23 9.76
C GLU A 1054 -9.34 -68.78 11.20
N GLY A 1055 -10.41 -69.00 11.97
CA GLY A 1055 -10.38 -69.54 13.34
C GLY A 1055 -10.22 -68.49 14.45
N GLU A 1056 -10.19 -67.20 14.10
CA GLU A 1056 -9.99 -66.10 15.06
C GLU A 1056 -11.28 -65.75 15.83
N ALA A 1057 -11.13 -65.39 17.09
CA ALA A 1057 -12.25 -64.94 17.92
C ALA A 1057 -12.65 -63.48 17.61
N VAL A 1058 -13.93 -63.24 17.32
CA VAL A 1058 -14.50 -61.88 17.18
C VAL A 1058 -15.68 -61.73 18.17
N PRO A 1059 -15.42 -61.49 19.47
CA PRO A 1059 -16.48 -61.39 20.49
C PRO A 1059 -17.33 -60.11 20.37
N VAL A 1060 -16.82 -59.06 19.72
CA VAL A 1060 -17.49 -57.75 19.61
C VAL A 1060 -17.56 -57.34 18.14
N LEU A 1061 -18.76 -57.36 17.59
CA LEU A 1061 -19.08 -56.83 16.26
C LEU A 1061 -20.18 -55.78 16.38
N VAL A 1062 -19.82 -54.52 16.16
CA VAL A 1062 -20.67 -53.35 16.39
C VAL A 1062 -21.04 -52.69 15.06
N MET A 1063 -22.33 -52.49 14.84
CA MET A 1063 -22.87 -51.75 13.70
C MET A 1063 -23.52 -50.46 14.18
N LEU A 1064 -23.14 -49.33 13.60
CA LEU A 1064 -23.64 -48.01 13.96
C LEU A 1064 -24.57 -47.51 12.83
N ASP A 1065 -25.87 -47.73 13.02
CA ASP A 1065 -27.00 -47.39 12.14
C ASP A 1065 -26.89 -47.92 10.70
N THR A 1066 -26.34 -49.13 10.56
CA THR A 1066 -26.16 -49.87 9.30
C THR A 1066 -27.39 -50.72 8.98
N SER A 1067 -27.89 -50.65 7.74
CA SER A 1067 -29.03 -51.46 7.25
C SER A 1067 -28.60 -52.62 6.34
N ASN A 1068 -29.21 -53.80 6.47
CA ASN A 1068 -29.02 -54.90 5.52
C ASN A 1068 -29.80 -54.62 4.23
N TRP A 1069 -29.13 -54.14 3.17
CA TRP A 1069 -29.78 -53.83 1.89
C TRP A 1069 -30.30 -55.07 1.13
N GLY A 1070 -29.77 -56.27 1.41
CA GLY A 1070 -30.27 -57.52 0.83
C GLY A 1070 -31.69 -57.83 1.29
N TYR A 1071 -31.98 -57.66 2.58
CA TYR A 1071 -33.34 -57.82 3.13
C TYR A 1071 -34.37 -56.94 2.38
N TYR A 1072 -34.06 -55.65 2.16
CA TYR A 1072 -34.96 -54.73 1.45
C TYR A 1072 -35.07 -54.99 -0.07
N ARG A 1073 -34.18 -55.79 -0.68
CA ARG A 1073 -34.27 -56.21 -2.09
C ARG A 1073 -35.36 -57.25 -2.32
N HIS A 1074 -35.59 -58.15 -1.35
CA HIS A 1074 -36.47 -59.32 -1.51
C HIS A 1074 -37.83 -59.18 -0.80
N LEU A 1075 -38.19 -57.97 -0.35
CA LEU A 1075 -39.52 -57.69 0.21
C LEU A 1075 -40.63 -57.92 -0.83
N PRO A 1076 -41.79 -58.48 -0.44
CA PRO A 1076 -42.98 -58.54 -1.28
C PRO A 1076 -43.39 -57.14 -1.78
N PHE A 1077 -43.94 -57.05 -2.98
CA PHE A 1077 -44.24 -55.77 -3.66
C PHE A 1077 -45.03 -54.77 -2.80
N ALA A 1078 -45.97 -55.24 -1.98
CA ALA A 1078 -46.74 -54.41 -1.05
C ALA A 1078 -45.85 -53.77 0.04
N GLU A 1079 -44.96 -54.55 0.66
CA GLU A 1079 -44.03 -54.09 1.69
C GLU A 1079 -42.92 -53.20 1.11
N TRP A 1080 -42.41 -53.57 -0.07
CA TRP A 1080 -41.47 -52.76 -0.85
C TRP A 1080 -42.06 -51.37 -1.19
N SER A 1081 -43.31 -51.33 -1.66
CA SER A 1081 -44.04 -50.09 -1.95
C SER A 1081 -44.27 -49.24 -0.70
N ARG A 1082 -44.64 -49.87 0.42
CA ARG A 1082 -44.78 -49.21 1.74
C ARG A 1082 -43.44 -48.63 2.22
N PHE A 1083 -42.35 -49.39 2.15
CA PHE A 1083 -41.01 -48.93 2.51
C PHE A 1083 -40.57 -47.71 1.69
N TRP A 1084 -40.75 -47.73 0.36
CA TRP A 1084 -40.36 -46.60 -0.50
C TRP A 1084 -41.23 -45.35 -0.32
N SER A 1085 -42.54 -45.51 -0.08
CA SER A 1085 -43.44 -44.37 0.15
C SER A 1085 -43.15 -43.69 1.50
N VAL A 1086 -42.98 -44.45 2.58
CA VAL A 1086 -42.53 -43.91 3.88
C VAL A 1086 -41.17 -43.22 3.75
N ARG A 1087 -40.21 -43.83 3.04
CA ARG A 1087 -38.88 -43.26 2.82
C ARG A 1087 -38.91 -41.89 2.13
N MET A 1088 -39.90 -41.64 1.27
CA MET A 1088 -40.12 -40.33 0.65
C MET A 1088 -40.73 -39.32 1.63
N ILE A 1089 -41.68 -39.76 2.47
CA ILE A 1089 -42.32 -38.93 3.51
C ILE A 1089 -41.30 -38.50 4.58
N ASP A 1090 -40.51 -39.44 5.10
CA ASP A 1090 -39.44 -39.20 6.07
C ASP A 1090 -38.36 -38.24 5.53
N ARG A 1091 -38.00 -38.35 4.24
CA ARG A 1091 -37.10 -37.39 3.56
C ARG A 1091 -37.71 -35.99 3.50
N ALA A 1092 -39.02 -35.86 3.28
CA ALA A 1092 -39.72 -34.57 3.29
C ALA A 1092 -39.84 -33.98 4.71
N LYS A 1093 -40.13 -34.81 5.73
CA LYS A 1093 -40.20 -34.40 7.14
C LYS A 1093 -38.88 -33.82 7.66
N ARG A 1094 -37.72 -34.41 7.29
CA ARG A 1094 -36.39 -33.84 7.60
C ARG A 1094 -36.13 -32.50 6.91
N TYR A 1095 -36.59 -32.33 5.66
CA TYR A 1095 -36.44 -31.06 4.94
C TYR A 1095 -37.28 -29.95 5.57
N TYR A 1096 -38.51 -30.27 6.01
CA TYR A 1096 -39.41 -29.32 6.66
C TYR A 1096 -38.88 -28.81 8.01
N ARG A 1097 -38.37 -29.70 8.88
CA ARG A 1097 -37.81 -29.29 10.19
C ARG A 1097 -36.67 -28.27 10.04
N ARG A 1098 -35.68 -28.55 9.18
CA ARG A 1098 -34.54 -27.65 8.94
C ARG A 1098 -34.92 -26.23 8.51
N ILE A 1099 -36.06 -26.04 7.85
CA ILE A 1099 -36.57 -24.73 7.44
C ILE A 1099 -37.16 -23.96 8.63
N VAL A 1100 -37.85 -24.65 9.54
CA VAL A 1100 -38.46 -24.06 10.74
C VAL A 1100 -37.38 -23.59 11.73
N ASP A 1101 -36.33 -24.40 11.92
CA ASP A 1101 -35.29 -24.13 12.91
C ASP A 1101 -34.41 -22.89 12.60
N HIS A 1102 -34.42 -22.40 11.35
CA HIS A 1102 -33.55 -21.30 10.88
C HIS A 1102 -34.20 -19.90 10.88
N LYS A 1103 -35.43 -19.73 11.39
CA LYS A 1103 -36.14 -18.43 11.48
C LYS A 1103 -36.08 -17.57 10.19
N MET A 1104 -36.34 -18.15 9.03
CA MET A 1104 -36.61 -17.37 7.82
C MET A 1104 -38.02 -16.74 7.89
N ASP A 1105 -38.08 -15.53 8.43
CA ASP A 1105 -39.30 -14.72 8.43
C ASP A 1105 -39.66 -14.19 7.03
N VAL A 1106 -40.95 -13.97 6.80
CA VAL A 1106 -41.57 -13.37 5.59
C VAL A 1106 -41.26 -14.05 4.24
N ALA A 1107 -42.15 -14.96 3.79
CA ALA A 1107 -42.52 -15.13 2.36
C ALA A 1107 -43.59 -16.21 2.08
N ILE A 1108 -43.83 -17.18 2.97
CA ILE A 1108 -44.57 -18.42 2.64
C ILE A 1108 -46.00 -18.48 3.25
N SER A 1109 -46.59 -17.33 3.62
CA SER A 1109 -47.98 -17.27 4.12
C SER A 1109 -49.04 -17.11 3.01
N SER A 1110 -48.64 -16.86 1.76
CA SER A 1110 -49.53 -16.50 0.64
C SER A 1110 -49.73 -17.62 -0.40
N ALA A 1111 -49.03 -18.75 -0.27
CA ALA A 1111 -48.93 -19.78 -1.32
C ALA A 1111 -49.94 -20.95 -1.18
N PHE A 1112 -50.97 -20.85 -0.34
CA PHE A 1112 -51.81 -22.00 0.05
C PHE A 1112 -53.33 -21.86 -0.21
N PHE A 1113 -53.73 -21.15 -1.28
CA PHE A 1113 -55.15 -21.03 -1.66
C PHE A 1113 -55.49 -21.38 -3.12
N PHE A 1114 -54.69 -22.21 -3.80
CA PHE A 1114 -55.12 -22.86 -5.05
C PHE A 1114 -54.82 -24.36 -5.06
N VAL A 1115 -55.88 -25.15 -5.14
CA VAL A 1115 -55.87 -26.62 -5.04
C VAL A 1115 -56.42 -27.24 -6.34
N ARG A 1116 -55.98 -28.46 -6.62
CA ARG A 1116 -56.46 -29.45 -7.62
C ARG A 1116 -55.93 -29.36 -9.07
N LYS A 1117 -55.68 -30.58 -9.58
CA LYS A 1117 -55.22 -31.01 -10.91
C LYS A 1117 -53.77 -30.64 -11.33
N ASN A 1118 -53.10 -31.66 -11.88
CA ASN A 1118 -51.91 -31.59 -12.73
C ASN A 1118 -50.58 -31.03 -12.15
N VAL A 1119 -50.28 -31.25 -10.87
CA VAL A 1119 -48.93 -31.02 -10.31
C VAL A 1119 -48.34 -32.32 -9.74
N ARG A 1120 -47.74 -33.15 -10.63
CA ARG A 1120 -46.80 -34.23 -10.24
C ARG A 1120 -45.35 -33.95 -10.66
N LEU A 1121 -45.11 -33.17 -11.73
CA LEU A 1121 -43.76 -32.81 -12.18
C LEU A 1121 -43.21 -31.51 -11.56
N ARG A 1122 -44.04 -30.45 -11.41
CA ARG A 1122 -43.53 -29.13 -10.96
C ARG A 1122 -43.13 -29.07 -9.49
N LEU A 1123 -43.72 -29.89 -8.62
CA LEU A 1123 -43.29 -29.95 -7.21
C LEU A 1123 -41.89 -30.57 -7.07
N TRP A 1124 -41.55 -31.54 -7.94
CA TRP A 1124 -40.24 -32.19 -7.95
C TRP A 1124 -39.12 -31.24 -8.39
N THR A 1125 -39.35 -30.45 -9.45
CA THR A 1125 -38.41 -29.41 -9.88
C THR A 1125 -38.34 -28.21 -8.92
N LEU A 1126 -39.42 -27.86 -8.23
CA LEU A 1126 -39.40 -26.83 -7.19
C LEU A 1126 -38.58 -27.27 -5.97
N VAL A 1127 -38.79 -28.50 -5.47
CA VAL A 1127 -37.98 -29.09 -4.39
C VAL A 1127 -36.51 -29.20 -4.79
N GLN A 1128 -36.20 -29.60 -6.03
CA GLN A 1128 -34.81 -29.64 -6.53
C GLN A 1128 -34.14 -28.26 -6.62
N ARG A 1129 -34.90 -27.20 -6.97
CA ARG A 1129 -34.37 -25.82 -6.98
C ARG A 1129 -34.13 -25.31 -5.56
N LEU A 1130 -35.07 -25.53 -4.64
CA LEU A 1130 -34.92 -25.13 -3.24
C LEU A 1130 -33.83 -25.93 -2.50
N SER A 1131 -33.63 -27.21 -2.85
CA SER A 1131 -32.51 -28.01 -2.33
C SER A 1131 -31.14 -27.63 -2.89
N ARG A 1132 -31.02 -26.63 -3.78
CA ARG A 1132 -29.73 -26.04 -4.18
C ARG A 1132 -29.35 -24.80 -3.36
N ILE A 1133 -30.25 -24.29 -2.52
CA ILE A 1133 -30.09 -23.00 -1.81
C ILE A 1133 -29.81 -23.20 -0.31
N ALA A 1134 -30.02 -24.41 0.23
CA ALA A 1134 -29.95 -24.70 1.67
C ALA A 1134 -29.10 -25.95 2.02
N ASP A 1135 -28.08 -26.26 1.21
CA ASP A 1135 -27.01 -27.20 1.58
C ASP A 1135 -25.74 -26.40 1.90
N ARG A 1136 -25.18 -26.52 3.12
CA ARG A 1136 -23.71 -26.37 3.27
C ARG A 1136 -23.10 -27.42 2.34
N PRO A 1137 -22.15 -27.08 1.45
CA PRO A 1137 -21.71 -27.99 0.40
C PRO A 1137 -20.93 -29.16 0.99
N MET A 1138 -21.63 -30.28 1.23
CA MET A 1138 -20.97 -31.56 1.46
C MET A 1138 -20.07 -31.81 0.23
N PRO A 1139 -18.72 -31.90 0.39
CA PRO A 1139 -17.79 -31.78 -0.73
C PRO A 1139 -18.10 -32.76 -1.86
N VAL A 1140 -17.82 -32.35 -3.11
CA VAL A 1140 -18.20 -33.12 -4.31
C VAL A 1140 -17.67 -34.56 -4.22
N GLN A 1141 -16.39 -34.77 -3.94
CA GLN A 1141 -15.87 -36.10 -3.67
C GLN A 1141 -16.53 -36.82 -2.49
N LEU A 1142 -16.85 -36.15 -1.38
CA LEU A 1142 -17.51 -36.83 -0.26
C LEU A 1142 -18.91 -37.33 -0.66
N ARG A 1143 -19.58 -36.65 -1.60
CA ARG A 1143 -20.85 -37.05 -2.24
C ARG A 1143 -20.67 -38.17 -3.24
N ASP A 1144 -19.58 -38.17 -3.99
CA ASP A 1144 -19.26 -39.18 -5.01
C ASP A 1144 -18.77 -40.48 -4.35
N ASN A 1145 -17.90 -40.40 -3.34
CA ASN A 1145 -17.55 -41.50 -2.42
C ASN A 1145 -18.82 -42.06 -1.76
N MET A 1146 -19.70 -41.20 -1.24
CA MET A 1146 -21.00 -41.61 -0.72
C MET A 1146 -21.94 -42.23 -1.77
N THR A 1147 -21.65 -42.11 -3.06
CA THR A 1147 -22.41 -42.73 -4.15
C THR A 1147 -21.77 -44.05 -4.56
N MET A 1148 -20.43 -44.09 -4.69
CA MET A 1148 -19.61 -45.28 -4.91
C MET A 1148 -19.79 -46.31 -3.79
N PHE A 1149 -19.57 -45.95 -2.53
CA PHE A 1149 -19.77 -46.86 -1.39
C PHE A 1149 -21.23 -47.28 -1.22
N LYS A 1150 -22.22 -46.47 -1.64
CA LYS A 1150 -23.62 -46.91 -1.71
C LYS A 1150 -23.88 -47.91 -2.84
N ALA A 1151 -23.13 -47.88 -3.95
CA ALA A 1151 -23.21 -48.90 -4.99
C ALA A 1151 -22.57 -50.22 -4.50
N ILE A 1152 -21.38 -50.15 -3.90
CA ILE A 1152 -20.66 -51.30 -3.30
C ILE A 1152 -21.49 -51.95 -2.18
N ALA A 1153 -22.10 -51.15 -1.30
CA ALA A 1153 -23.01 -51.62 -0.24
C ALA A 1153 -24.28 -52.31 -0.75
N ARG A 1154 -24.65 -52.07 -2.02
CA ARG A 1154 -25.82 -52.69 -2.67
C ARG A 1154 -25.46 -53.92 -3.49
N SER A 1155 -24.23 -54.04 -4.00
CA SER A 1155 -23.80 -55.25 -4.71
C SER A 1155 -23.38 -56.38 -3.78
N TYR A 1156 -23.00 -56.08 -2.53
CA TYR A 1156 -22.75 -57.09 -1.50
C TYR A 1156 -24.05 -57.71 -0.96
N GLU A 1157 -24.04 -59.03 -0.76
CA GLU A 1157 -25.09 -59.79 -0.08
C GLU A 1157 -24.50 -60.48 1.15
N ALA A 1158 -25.12 -60.26 2.32
CA ALA A 1158 -24.60 -60.70 3.60
C ALA A 1158 -24.85 -62.20 3.83
N MET A 1159 -23.77 -62.98 4.00
CA MET A 1159 -23.83 -64.41 4.30
C MET A 1159 -24.03 -64.65 5.80
N PRO A 1160 -24.72 -65.74 6.22
CA PRO A 1160 -24.90 -66.08 7.63
C PRO A 1160 -23.59 -66.17 8.42
N LEU A 1161 -23.59 -65.60 9.63
CA LEU A 1161 -22.41 -65.41 10.47
C LEU A 1161 -22.67 -65.96 11.88
N PRO A 1162 -21.81 -66.85 12.43
CA PRO A 1162 -21.94 -67.37 13.79
C PRO A 1162 -21.41 -66.37 14.84
N ALA A 1163 -21.84 -65.11 14.74
CA ALA A 1163 -21.54 -64.03 15.66
C ALA A 1163 -22.84 -63.36 16.14
N ARG A 1164 -22.75 -62.57 17.20
CA ARG A 1164 -23.80 -61.65 17.63
C ARG A 1164 -23.47 -60.26 17.10
N ILE A 1165 -24.48 -59.54 16.59
CA ILE A 1165 -24.32 -58.15 16.16
C ILE A 1165 -24.85 -57.22 17.26
N ILE A 1166 -24.08 -56.21 17.61
CA ILE A 1166 -24.48 -55.12 18.50
C ILE A 1166 -24.87 -53.95 17.58
N LEU A 1167 -26.17 -53.72 17.41
CA LEU A 1167 -26.71 -52.72 16.48
C LEU A 1167 -27.14 -51.46 17.25
N PHE A 1168 -26.36 -50.39 17.12
CA PHE A 1168 -26.81 -49.06 17.52
C PHE A 1168 -27.71 -48.47 16.44
N ARG A 1169 -28.80 -47.83 16.86
CA ARG A 1169 -29.82 -47.30 15.95
C ARG A 1169 -30.36 -45.96 16.46
N VAL A 1170 -30.59 -45.05 15.52
CA VAL A 1170 -31.14 -43.72 15.79
C VAL A 1170 -32.64 -43.75 16.07
N GLU A 1171 -33.07 -42.94 17.04
CA GLU A 1171 -34.46 -42.83 17.50
C GLU A 1171 -35.34 -41.98 16.56
N GLU A 1172 -34.82 -40.92 15.93
CA GLU A 1172 -35.64 -39.96 15.16
C GLU A 1172 -36.10 -40.42 13.77
N ARG A 1173 -35.84 -41.67 13.39
CA ARG A 1173 -36.40 -42.23 12.14
C ARG A 1173 -37.88 -42.53 12.33
N ASP A 1174 -38.68 -42.11 11.35
CA ASP A 1174 -40.12 -42.34 11.29
C ASP A 1174 -40.47 -43.81 11.64
N PRO A 1175 -41.42 -44.09 12.56
CA PRO A 1175 -41.73 -45.47 12.98
C PRO A 1175 -42.08 -46.41 11.82
N GLU A 1176 -42.70 -45.91 10.75
CA GLU A 1176 -43.03 -46.74 9.58
C GLU A 1176 -41.81 -47.10 8.72
N TYR A 1177 -40.66 -46.44 8.90
CA TYR A 1177 -39.41 -46.70 8.18
C TYR A 1177 -38.81 -48.06 8.57
N SER A 1178 -39.28 -48.66 9.68
CA SER A 1178 -38.80 -49.93 10.21
C SER A 1178 -39.93 -50.87 10.61
N LEU A 1179 -40.45 -51.62 9.64
CA LEU A 1179 -41.19 -52.86 9.89
C LEU A 1179 -40.35 -53.92 10.65
N ASN A 1180 -39.02 -53.78 10.61
CA ASN A 1180 -38.04 -54.66 11.24
C ASN A 1180 -37.17 -53.88 12.25
N LYS A 1181 -37.08 -54.35 13.50
CA LYS A 1181 -36.31 -53.68 14.57
C LYS A 1181 -34.80 -53.75 14.34
N SER A 1182 -34.30 -54.92 13.93
CA SER A 1182 -32.90 -55.26 13.67
C SER A 1182 -32.43 -54.99 12.24
N LEU A 1183 -33.22 -54.25 11.45
CA LEU A 1183 -32.88 -53.79 10.09
C LEU A 1183 -32.50 -54.90 9.09
N GLY A 1184 -32.98 -56.13 9.31
CA GLY A 1184 -32.70 -57.31 8.49
C GLY A 1184 -31.44 -58.09 8.87
N TRP A 1185 -30.80 -57.77 9.99
CA TRP A 1185 -29.58 -58.45 10.46
C TRP A 1185 -29.83 -59.77 11.20
N GLU A 1186 -31.06 -60.01 11.67
CA GLU A 1186 -31.49 -61.26 12.30
C GLU A 1186 -31.50 -62.46 11.34
N LEU A 1187 -31.58 -62.21 10.03
CA LEU A 1187 -31.40 -63.23 8.98
C LEU A 1187 -29.92 -63.64 8.77
N VAL A 1188 -28.99 -62.93 9.41
CA VAL A 1188 -27.53 -63.04 9.20
C VAL A 1188 -26.83 -63.49 10.49
N ALA A 1189 -27.13 -62.86 11.63
CA ALA A 1189 -26.49 -63.12 12.91
C ALA A 1189 -27.14 -64.29 13.66
N SER A 1190 -26.62 -65.50 13.49
CA SER A 1190 -27.22 -66.71 14.10
C SER A 1190 -27.09 -66.79 15.63
N LYS A 1191 -26.33 -65.88 16.27
CA LYS A 1191 -26.30 -65.71 17.74
C LYS A 1191 -27.11 -64.49 18.24
N GLY A 1192 -27.97 -63.93 17.38
CA GLY A 1192 -28.88 -62.83 17.68
C GLY A 1192 -28.32 -61.43 17.39
N VAL A 1193 -29.19 -60.42 17.53
CA VAL A 1193 -28.87 -58.99 17.37
C VAL A 1193 -29.32 -58.22 18.61
N ASP A 1194 -28.38 -57.58 19.31
CA ASP A 1194 -28.67 -56.70 20.43
C ASP A 1194 -28.89 -55.28 19.89
N VAL A 1195 -30.11 -54.75 19.97
CA VAL A 1195 -30.47 -53.44 19.40
C VAL A 1195 -30.50 -52.36 20.49
N HIS A 1196 -29.64 -51.35 20.35
CA HIS A 1196 -29.55 -50.19 21.25
C HIS A 1196 -30.04 -48.93 20.55
N TYR A 1197 -30.93 -48.18 21.22
CA TYR A 1197 -31.48 -46.92 20.69
C TYR A 1197 -30.71 -45.72 21.23
N VAL A 1198 -30.48 -44.72 20.37
CA VAL A 1198 -29.74 -43.48 20.66
C VAL A 1198 -30.47 -42.28 20.04
N PRO A 1199 -30.61 -41.15 20.75
CA PRO A 1199 -31.19 -39.92 20.20
C PRO A 1199 -30.43 -39.35 19.00
N GLY A 1200 -31.11 -38.50 18.22
CA GLY A 1200 -30.54 -37.82 17.05
C GLY A 1200 -30.80 -38.52 15.70
N ASP A 1201 -30.06 -38.10 14.67
CA ASP A 1201 -30.11 -38.63 13.30
C ASP A 1201 -28.83 -39.39 12.91
N HIS A 1202 -28.82 -39.99 11.71
CA HIS A 1202 -27.74 -40.84 11.19
C HIS A 1202 -26.34 -40.20 11.25
N LEU A 1203 -26.25 -38.87 11.23
CA LEU A 1203 -25.01 -38.10 11.32
C LEU A 1203 -24.78 -37.55 12.74
N SER A 1204 -25.82 -37.10 13.43
CA SER A 1204 -25.66 -36.46 14.75
C SER A 1204 -25.40 -37.45 15.90
N PHE A 1205 -25.85 -38.70 15.82
CA PHE A 1205 -25.69 -39.66 16.93
C PHE A 1205 -24.22 -40.05 17.22
N MET A 1206 -23.32 -39.78 16.27
CA MET A 1206 -21.86 -39.96 16.39
C MET A 1206 -21.12 -38.67 16.81
N ARG A 1207 -21.85 -37.68 17.35
CA ARG A 1207 -21.33 -36.43 17.92
C ARG A 1207 -21.93 -36.19 19.29
N GLU A 1208 -21.33 -35.33 20.10
CA GLU A 1208 -21.94 -34.94 21.38
C GLU A 1208 -23.22 -34.12 21.17
N PRO A 1209 -24.23 -34.24 22.04
CA PRO A 1209 -24.26 -35.01 23.31
C PRO A 1209 -24.64 -36.50 23.17
N HIS A 1210 -24.80 -37.01 21.94
CA HIS A 1210 -25.36 -38.34 21.68
C HIS A 1210 -24.31 -39.46 21.72
N VAL A 1211 -23.09 -39.18 21.27
CA VAL A 1211 -21.99 -40.17 21.21
C VAL A 1211 -21.54 -40.64 22.60
N SER A 1212 -21.64 -39.79 23.64
CA SER A 1212 -21.48 -40.23 25.03
C SER A 1212 -22.41 -41.40 25.40
N ARG A 1213 -23.64 -41.44 24.87
CA ARG A 1213 -24.59 -42.56 25.08
C ARG A 1213 -24.21 -43.80 24.27
N VAL A 1214 -23.64 -43.64 23.08
CA VAL A 1214 -23.04 -44.75 22.30
C VAL A 1214 -21.90 -45.36 23.12
N ALA A 1215 -20.97 -44.54 23.62
CA ALA A 1215 -19.83 -44.97 24.43
C ALA A 1215 -20.25 -45.60 25.77
N GLU A 1216 -21.35 -45.17 26.39
CA GLU A 1216 -21.91 -45.76 27.61
C GLU A 1216 -22.42 -47.20 27.40
N GLN A 1217 -23.19 -47.47 26.35
CA GLN A 1217 -23.64 -48.85 26.09
C GLN A 1217 -22.50 -49.70 25.54
N LEU A 1218 -21.64 -49.13 24.67
CA LEU A 1218 -20.52 -49.85 24.07
C LEU A 1218 -19.51 -50.30 25.13
N ARG A 1219 -19.27 -49.51 26.18
CA ARG A 1219 -18.45 -49.90 27.34
C ARG A 1219 -18.84 -51.26 27.94
N LYS A 1220 -20.13 -51.63 27.93
CA LYS A 1220 -20.66 -52.91 28.47
C LYS A 1220 -20.28 -54.13 27.63
N TYR A 1221 -19.75 -53.92 26.43
CA TYR A 1221 -19.25 -54.96 25.53
C TYR A 1221 -17.72 -54.89 25.35
N LEU A 1222 -17.07 -53.81 25.82
CA LEU A 1222 -15.61 -53.61 25.79
C LEU A 1222 -14.93 -53.84 27.15
N SER A 1223 -15.71 -54.00 28.22
CA SER A 1223 -15.25 -54.47 29.54
C SER A 1223 -14.80 -55.92 29.48
#